data_AF-A0A972IHM0-F1
#
_entry.id   AF-A0A972IHM0-F1
#
_cell.length_a   1.000
_cell.length_b   1.000
_cell.length_c   1.000
_cell.angle_alpha   90.00
_cell.angle_beta   90.00
_cell.angle_gamma   90.00
#
_symmetry.space_group_name_H-M   'P 1'
#
loop_
_entity.id
_entity.type
_entity.pdbx_description
1 polymer ?
#
loop_
_entity_poly.entity_id
_entity_poly.type
_entity_poly.pdbx_seq_one_letter_code
_entity_poly.pdbx_strand_id
1 'polypeptide(L)'
;MIAARNAAAVMIAAAVVGLSSARGENPETPRTLRVGAHAQDITPTHLPCFVSGGYFNAKAGKVHHRIYCRSLVIDDGSGPIVLATMDNTGAFRPLFDEVKRLVAGETGIPVDRMAIASTHTHSGPAVRAATRGLDPDPHHVKEVPGMMAKGIVQAYKNLGPARIGWAKIDAANFTFSRRWIARSDRRPSNPFGGRDFAKMHPSRVDTDYIGPSGPVDSELSVLAFQRLDGRPLAVLMNFSQHYYGAPALSSDYQGRVCTFLEERLGREEADPPFVALFAQGTSGDLARHDYHGKGRGNFDGLDGYSNKLVDKAMAAYETITYHDWVPVRFAQRKLRIPYRAPTADERAWARQVVAKMGERPRNISEVHADEITLLEKAEAPEMIFQAIRLGDVGIAAMPFEVYSITGMKLKARSPLPFTFNMSLANGDDGYLPPPEQHALGGYSTWIRRMSMGREVEPLTVKTELELLEEVSGGRRREATEADGPYAQLVVNSEPVAYWRLGELEGDRALDRTGAGHHAKLEPMTAHYLTGPEGVGFCGPDVVNRCIHFAAGRLAVDLPDIGNEYSVELWFWNGFPNDARPVTAWLFSRGPEGDELRRGDSVGINGTSSNAPGLLGIESGGKDQPELRGGPAIQPKTWHHLVFVRRGKHVELFLDGSAEPIVSGEAEIGYPAGCTRFYFGGRGDRAASLEGKLDEIAVYDRPLAPSEVRMHYLQSNYPHTPSLADFRKMEELLPTSATATPRRQRKLLILDRANGFYHPTIPLANRAIQRMGERTAAYQTTLDHGLGMLTPKRLAEFDAIVLNNTSNWTITDDQKKALLDFVRGGGGLMAIHGATWNFADWPEGQAMIGGRLAGHPWHDAGTWAVKIDEPDHPLCRSFGGEGFWIHDEIYKFTELCSRQRLRVLVSLDMTKEVNQVKGGREDNDHAISWIHEVGKGRVFHCSLGNNVAVFHDPRILRHHLDGIQWVLGDLAADATPSAKRDKKPRPALAPEK
;
A
#
# COMPACT_ATOMS: atom_id res chain seq x y z
N MET A 1 78.69 -15.16 16.17
CA MET A 1 78.46 -13.88 16.89
C MET A 1 77.01 -13.51 16.65
N ILE A 2 76.11 -13.86 17.59
CA ILE A 2 75.63 -12.97 18.67
C ILE A 2 74.81 -11.83 18.05
N ALA A 3 73.49 -12.01 17.94
CA ALA A 3 72.44 -11.36 18.76
C ALA A 3 71.77 -10.25 17.91
N ALA A 4 70.48 -9.91 17.98
CA ALA A 4 69.29 -10.18 18.78
C ALA A 4 68.21 -9.21 18.16
N ARG A 5 66.88 -9.32 18.25
CA ARG A 5 65.93 -10.18 18.98
C ARG A 5 64.48 -9.81 18.56
N ASN A 6 63.59 -10.81 18.68
CA ASN A 6 62.15 -10.79 19.04
C ASN A 6 61.11 -10.38 17.96
N ALA A 7 60.33 -11.30 17.36
CA ALA A 7 59.25 -12.19 17.88
C ALA A 7 57.90 -11.45 18.01
N ALA A 8 56.79 -11.92 17.40
CA ALA A 8 56.06 -13.11 17.83
C ALA A 8 55.28 -13.83 16.70
N ALA A 9 55.10 -15.14 16.91
CA ALA A 9 54.48 -16.12 16.03
C ALA A 9 53.02 -16.42 16.40
N VAL A 10 52.28 -16.84 15.38
CA VAL A 10 50.90 -17.33 15.36
C VAL A 10 50.87 -18.83 15.74
N MET A 11 49.90 -19.25 16.55
CA MET A 11 49.60 -20.66 16.82
C MET A 11 48.18 -20.98 16.31
N ILE A 12 48.12 -21.90 15.34
CA ILE A 12 46.90 -22.52 14.81
C ILE A 12 46.63 -23.78 15.63
N ALA A 13 45.42 -23.93 16.17
CA ALA A 13 44.96 -25.16 16.80
C ALA A 13 44.02 -25.93 15.83
N ALA A 14 44.35 -27.19 15.61
CA ALA A 14 43.69 -28.12 14.69
C ALA A 14 42.39 -28.70 15.29
N ALA A 15 41.35 -28.81 14.46
CA ALA A 15 40.13 -29.54 14.74
C ALA A 15 40.29 -31.03 14.39
N VAL A 16 39.96 -31.89 15.33
CA VAL A 16 39.94 -33.35 15.17
C VAL A 16 38.62 -33.77 14.52
N VAL A 17 38.72 -34.39 13.35
CA VAL A 17 37.60 -35.04 12.65
C VAL A 17 37.43 -36.45 13.23
N GLY A 18 36.34 -36.66 13.96
CA GLY A 18 35.87 -37.98 14.36
C GLY A 18 34.89 -38.53 13.32
N LEU A 19 35.35 -39.46 12.48
CA LEU A 19 34.52 -40.28 11.59
C LEU A 19 33.66 -41.24 12.43
N SER A 20 32.35 -41.03 12.44
CA SER A 20 31.36 -42.02 12.87
C SER A 20 30.79 -42.73 11.65
N SER A 21 30.90 -44.06 11.67
CA SER A 21 30.45 -45.03 10.69
C SER A 21 29.04 -44.77 10.14
N ALA A 22 28.92 -44.78 8.81
CA ALA A 22 27.66 -44.93 8.09
C ALA A 22 26.99 -46.26 8.49
N ARG A 23 25.96 -46.17 9.34
CA ARG A 23 24.92 -47.21 9.41
C ARG A 23 24.02 -47.01 8.21
N GLY A 24 23.79 -48.09 7.47
CA GLY A 24 22.89 -48.08 6.31
C GLY A 24 21.55 -47.44 6.66
N GLU A 25 21.13 -46.51 5.81
CA GLU A 25 19.80 -45.93 5.84
C GLU A 25 18.78 -47.05 5.63
N ASN A 26 18.02 -47.33 6.70
CA ASN A 26 16.77 -48.08 6.59
C ASN A 26 15.83 -47.30 5.67
N PRO A 27 14.98 -47.96 4.87
CA PRO A 27 14.04 -47.28 3.97
C PRO A 27 13.19 -46.28 4.80
N GLU A 28 13.26 -45.01 4.39
CA GLU A 28 12.82 -43.85 5.16
C GLU A 28 11.40 -44.01 5.71
N THR A 29 11.26 -44.00 7.04
CA THR A 29 9.97 -43.69 7.68
C THR A 29 9.49 -42.33 7.14
N PRO A 30 8.25 -42.23 6.61
CA PRO A 30 7.72 -40.99 6.09
C PRO A 30 7.78 -39.87 7.15
N ARG A 31 8.41 -38.74 6.80
CA ARG A 31 8.44 -37.57 7.68
C ARG A 31 7.01 -37.10 7.93
N THR A 32 6.64 -36.93 9.19
CA THR A 32 5.28 -36.57 9.60
C THR A 32 5.33 -35.28 10.41
N LEU A 33 4.60 -34.25 9.97
CA LEU A 33 4.40 -33.06 10.77
C LEU A 33 3.34 -33.36 11.84
N ARG A 34 3.65 -33.04 13.10
CA ARG A 34 2.71 -33.19 14.22
C ARG A 34 2.35 -31.83 14.78
N VAL A 35 1.05 -31.62 14.98
CA VAL A 35 0.53 -30.37 15.54
C VAL A 35 -0.51 -30.66 16.61
N GLY A 36 -0.39 -29.97 17.72
CA GLY A 36 -1.33 -29.99 18.83
C GLY A 36 -1.74 -28.56 19.19
N ALA A 37 -3.00 -28.38 19.53
CA ALA A 37 -3.55 -27.07 19.85
C ALA A 37 -4.43 -27.14 21.10
N HIS A 38 -4.50 -26.05 21.84
CA HIS A 38 -5.42 -25.91 22.97
C HIS A 38 -5.71 -24.43 23.32
N ALA A 39 -6.94 -24.13 23.71
CA ALA A 39 -7.37 -22.84 24.24
C ALA A 39 -7.71 -22.98 25.74
N GLN A 40 -6.88 -22.39 26.59
CA GLN A 40 -7.02 -22.42 28.04
C GLN A 40 -7.66 -21.12 28.53
N ASP A 41 -8.79 -21.22 29.23
CA ASP A 41 -9.40 -20.07 29.91
C ASP A 41 -8.47 -19.59 31.03
N ILE A 42 -8.11 -18.31 30.98
CA ILE A 42 -7.28 -17.60 31.96
C ILE A 42 -8.03 -16.38 32.52
N THR A 43 -9.36 -16.35 32.43
CA THR A 43 -10.18 -15.28 33.00
C THR A 43 -9.91 -15.14 34.51
N PRO A 44 -9.78 -13.90 35.05
CA PRO A 44 -9.58 -13.69 36.48
C PRO A 44 -10.62 -14.42 37.33
N THR A 45 -10.14 -15.15 38.33
CA THR A 45 -10.95 -15.92 39.29
C THR A 45 -11.44 -15.07 40.46
N HIS A 46 -10.82 -13.91 40.68
CA HIS A 46 -11.11 -12.97 41.75
C HIS A 46 -11.61 -11.65 41.17
N LEU A 47 -12.78 -11.17 41.63
CA LEU A 47 -13.38 -9.91 41.21
C LEU A 47 -13.77 -9.06 42.44
N PRO A 48 -13.70 -7.72 42.34
CA PRO A 48 -13.26 -6.95 41.18
C PRO A 48 -11.72 -6.95 41.04
N CYS A 49 -11.22 -7.02 39.80
CA CYS A 49 -9.78 -7.02 39.50
C CYS A 49 -9.35 -5.73 38.79
N PHE A 50 -8.06 -5.41 38.84
CA PHE A 50 -7.50 -4.29 38.10
C PHE A 50 -7.50 -4.57 36.58
N VAL A 51 -7.80 -3.53 35.79
CA VAL A 51 -7.91 -3.60 34.33
C VAL A 51 -6.74 -2.86 33.70
N SER A 52 -6.17 -3.43 32.63
CA SER A 52 -5.10 -2.79 31.85
C SER A 52 -5.60 -1.66 30.95
N GLY A 53 -4.70 -1.07 30.15
CA GLY A 53 -5.02 -0.16 29.04
C GLY A 53 -5.10 1.33 29.39
N GLY A 54 -5.08 1.67 30.68
CA GLY A 54 -5.10 3.05 31.19
C GLY A 54 -3.79 3.51 31.85
N TYR A 55 -3.76 4.78 32.25
CA TYR A 55 -2.66 5.36 33.06
C TYR A 55 -2.83 5.17 34.57
N PHE A 56 -4.07 4.90 34.99
CA PHE A 56 -4.47 4.90 36.40
C PHE A 56 -5.27 3.63 36.70
N ASN A 57 -5.20 3.17 37.95
CA ASN A 57 -5.98 2.04 38.44
C ASN A 57 -7.47 2.20 38.15
N ALA A 58 -8.01 1.22 37.43
CA ALA A 58 -9.44 1.00 37.28
C ALA A 58 -9.76 -0.45 37.66
N LYS A 59 -10.88 -0.67 38.35
CA LYS A 59 -11.34 -2.01 38.73
C LYS A 59 -12.62 -2.37 37.98
N ALA A 60 -12.76 -3.63 37.61
CA ALA A 60 -13.98 -4.17 37.02
C ALA A 60 -14.44 -5.44 37.74
N GLY A 61 -15.74 -5.55 37.96
CA GLY A 61 -16.39 -6.69 38.63
C GLY A 61 -17.19 -7.59 37.70
N LYS A 62 -17.18 -7.35 36.38
CA LYS A 62 -17.94 -8.11 35.39
C LYS A 62 -17.03 -8.51 34.23
N VAL A 63 -17.00 -9.79 33.92
CA VAL A 63 -16.36 -10.34 32.72
C VAL A 63 -17.34 -10.19 31.55
N HIS A 64 -16.91 -9.51 30.49
CA HIS A 64 -17.71 -9.32 29.27
C HIS A 64 -17.41 -10.39 28.22
N HIS A 65 -16.13 -10.69 28.02
CA HIS A 65 -15.69 -11.80 27.19
C HIS A 65 -14.63 -12.60 27.94
N ARG A 66 -14.67 -13.93 27.77
CA ARG A 66 -13.64 -14.82 28.30
C ARG A 66 -12.26 -14.46 27.72
N ILE A 67 -11.25 -14.71 28.52
CA ILE A 67 -9.86 -14.36 28.26
C ILE A 67 -9.07 -15.66 28.19
N TYR A 68 -8.33 -15.88 27.11
CA TYR A 68 -7.65 -17.16 26.88
C TYR A 68 -6.15 -17.02 26.70
N CYS A 69 -5.45 -18.10 27.04
CA CYS A 69 -4.17 -18.46 26.46
C CYS A 69 -4.43 -19.52 25.39
N ARG A 70 -4.11 -19.23 24.13
CA ARG A 70 -4.26 -20.18 23.02
C ARG A 70 -2.89 -20.60 22.54
N SER A 71 -2.69 -21.90 22.36
CA SER A 71 -1.37 -22.49 22.18
C SER A 71 -1.36 -23.47 21.01
N LEU A 72 -0.26 -23.45 20.26
CA LEU A 72 0.12 -24.40 19.22
C LEU A 72 1.46 -25.02 19.60
N VAL A 73 1.55 -26.33 19.46
CA VAL A 73 2.81 -27.07 19.51
C VAL A 73 3.01 -27.76 18.18
N ILE A 74 4.17 -27.54 17.56
CA ILE A 74 4.48 -27.98 16.19
C ILE A 74 5.80 -28.75 16.21
N ASP A 75 5.83 -29.92 15.58
CA ASP A 75 7.02 -30.78 15.53
C ASP A 75 7.16 -31.44 14.14
N ASP A 76 8.30 -31.22 13.48
CA ASP A 76 8.67 -31.83 12.19
C ASP A 76 9.45 -33.15 12.34
N GLY A 77 9.70 -33.57 13.58
CA GLY A 77 10.57 -34.69 13.95
C GLY A 77 11.91 -34.27 14.56
N SER A 78 12.29 -32.99 14.46
CA SER A 78 13.50 -32.42 15.08
C SER A 78 13.30 -31.85 16.49
N GLY A 79 12.09 -32.02 17.02
CA GLY A 79 11.68 -31.60 18.35
C GLY A 79 10.70 -30.44 18.31
N PRO A 80 9.74 -30.41 19.24
CA PRO A 80 8.63 -29.46 19.23
C PRO A 80 9.05 -28.01 19.51
N ILE A 81 8.29 -27.07 18.95
CA ILE A 81 8.28 -25.65 19.31
C ILE A 81 6.89 -25.24 19.82
N VAL A 82 6.82 -24.15 20.59
CA VAL A 82 5.56 -23.57 21.08
C VAL A 82 5.33 -22.20 20.47
N LEU A 83 4.13 -21.98 19.93
CA LEU A 83 3.58 -20.65 19.64
C LEU A 83 2.34 -20.45 20.51
N ALA A 84 2.30 -19.41 21.33
CA ALA A 84 1.14 -19.12 22.17
C ALA A 84 0.78 -17.63 22.18
N THR A 85 -0.51 -17.34 22.35
CA THR A 85 -1.05 -15.99 22.45
C THR A 85 -1.91 -15.85 23.70
N MET A 86 -1.73 -14.76 24.45
CA MET A 86 -2.49 -14.43 25.64
C MET A 86 -3.37 -13.20 25.37
N ASP A 87 -4.66 -13.29 25.70
CA ASP A 87 -5.59 -12.16 25.67
C ASP A 87 -5.23 -11.13 26.77
N ASN A 88 -4.25 -10.27 26.51
CA ASN A 88 -3.81 -9.22 27.43
C ASN A 88 -3.25 -8.01 26.69
N THR A 89 -3.13 -6.87 27.36
CA THR A 89 -2.42 -5.70 26.83
C THR A 89 -0.93 -5.99 26.61
N GLY A 90 -0.30 -6.74 27.50
CA GLY A 90 1.13 -7.02 27.44
C GLY A 90 1.63 -7.47 28.81
N ALA A 91 2.67 -8.31 28.83
CA ALA A 91 3.30 -8.77 30.06
C ALA A 91 4.82 -8.60 29.98
N PHE A 92 5.43 -8.29 31.12
CA PHE A 92 6.88 -8.25 31.20
C PHE A 92 7.47 -9.66 31.13
N ARG A 93 8.70 -9.73 30.62
CA ARG A 93 9.43 -10.98 30.41
C ARG A 93 9.38 -11.98 31.59
N PRO A 94 9.53 -11.58 32.87
CA PRO A 94 9.51 -12.54 33.97
C PRO A 94 8.23 -13.40 34.05
N LEU A 95 7.08 -12.86 33.63
CA LEU A 95 5.83 -13.62 33.58
C LEU A 95 5.92 -14.74 32.54
N PHE A 96 6.40 -14.42 31.33
CA PHE A 96 6.57 -15.40 30.26
C PHE A 96 7.68 -16.40 30.57
N ASP A 97 8.79 -15.96 31.17
CA ASP A 97 9.87 -16.86 31.60
C ASP A 97 9.37 -17.90 32.61
N GLU A 98 8.49 -17.51 33.55
CA GLU A 98 7.87 -18.45 34.49
C GLU A 98 6.93 -19.45 33.79
N VAL A 99 6.10 -18.99 32.84
CA VAL A 99 5.29 -19.91 32.01
C VAL A 99 6.17 -20.93 31.30
N LYS A 100 7.22 -20.46 30.62
CA LYS A 100 8.14 -21.32 29.87
C LYS A 100 8.85 -22.33 30.78
N ARG A 101 9.27 -21.90 31.98
CA ARG A 101 9.89 -22.78 32.98
C ARG A 101 8.95 -23.92 33.40
N LEU A 102 7.69 -23.59 33.69
CA LEU A 102 6.67 -24.58 34.06
C LEU A 102 6.40 -25.56 32.92
N VAL A 103 6.25 -25.07 31.68
CA VAL A 103 6.05 -25.91 30.50
C VAL A 103 7.25 -26.83 30.26
N ALA A 104 8.48 -26.29 30.33
CA ALA A 104 9.69 -27.06 30.13
C ALA A 104 9.83 -28.20 31.15
N GLY A 105 9.45 -27.96 32.41
CA GLY A 105 9.45 -28.98 33.46
C GLY A 105 8.52 -30.17 33.19
N GLU A 106 7.38 -29.93 32.54
CA GLU A 106 6.37 -30.96 32.26
C GLU A 106 6.53 -31.64 30.90
N THR A 107 7.11 -30.94 29.92
CA THR A 107 7.16 -31.39 28.51
C THR A 107 8.56 -31.71 28.02
N GLY A 108 9.60 -31.20 28.68
CA GLY A 108 10.99 -31.26 28.21
C GLY A 108 11.31 -30.31 27.05
N ILE A 109 10.35 -29.50 26.59
CA ILE A 109 10.59 -28.52 25.52
C ILE A 109 11.54 -27.42 26.03
N PRO A 110 12.64 -27.11 25.33
CA PRO A 110 13.52 -26.01 25.70
C PRO A 110 12.80 -24.66 25.75
N VAL A 111 13.10 -23.83 26.76
CA VAL A 111 12.45 -22.52 26.95
C VAL A 111 12.70 -21.55 25.78
N ASP A 112 13.84 -21.71 25.10
CA ASP A 112 14.21 -20.94 23.92
C ASP A 112 13.53 -21.44 22.64
N ARG A 113 12.73 -22.52 22.68
CA ARG A 113 11.84 -22.98 21.60
C ARG A 113 10.38 -22.59 21.81
N MET A 114 10.13 -21.63 22.69
CA MET A 114 8.79 -21.14 23.02
C MET A 114 8.68 -19.64 22.71
N ALA A 115 7.70 -19.27 21.89
CA ALA A 115 7.30 -17.89 21.63
C ALA A 115 5.90 -17.67 22.21
N ILE A 116 5.76 -16.71 23.14
CA ILE A 116 4.49 -16.37 23.77
C ILE A 116 4.25 -14.87 23.57
N ALA A 117 3.15 -14.46 22.96
CA ALA A 117 2.83 -13.04 22.76
C ALA A 117 1.50 -12.64 23.37
N SER A 118 1.33 -11.33 23.62
CA SER A 118 0.04 -10.76 23.99
C SER A 118 -0.74 -10.28 22.76
N THR A 119 -2.07 -10.42 22.77
CA THR A 119 -2.94 -9.92 21.70
C THR A 119 -3.08 -8.40 21.67
N HIS A 120 -2.67 -7.72 22.75
CA HIS A 120 -2.79 -6.28 22.95
C HIS A 120 -4.21 -5.77 23.20
N THR A 121 -5.09 -6.56 23.81
CA THR A 121 -6.38 -6.04 24.33
C THR A 121 -6.14 -5.04 25.46
N HIS A 122 -6.69 -3.83 25.35
CA HIS A 122 -6.67 -2.82 26.42
C HIS A 122 -7.73 -3.05 27.50
N SER A 123 -8.45 -4.17 27.44
CA SER A 123 -9.57 -4.48 28.33
C SER A 123 -9.34 -5.75 29.15
N GLY A 124 -8.15 -6.34 29.09
CA GLY A 124 -7.77 -7.49 29.93
C GLY A 124 -7.43 -7.11 31.38
N PRO A 125 -7.22 -8.11 32.26
CA PRO A 125 -6.73 -7.89 33.61
C PRO A 125 -5.30 -7.35 33.62
N ALA A 126 -4.99 -6.50 34.58
CA ALA A 126 -3.66 -5.94 34.77
C ALA A 126 -2.67 -7.01 35.24
N VAL A 127 -1.72 -7.39 34.40
CA VAL A 127 -0.63 -8.34 34.74
C VAL A 127 0.74 -7.67 34.82
N ARG A 128 0.81 -6.38 34.52
CA ARG A 128 2.04 -5.57 34.63
C ARG A 128 1.73 -4.17 35.15
N ALA A 129 2.70 -3.57 35.82
CA ALA A 129 2.66 -2.14 36.13
C ALA A 129 3.01 -1.35 34.87
N ALA A 130 2.01 -0.87 34.12
CA ALA A 130 2.29 -0.07 32.92
C ALA A 130 2.93 1.27 33.30
N THR A 131 2.38 1.95 34.31
CA THR A 131 2.92 3.18 34.90
C THR A 131 2.95 3.03 36.43
N ARG A 132 3.47 3.99 37.19
CA ARG A 132 3.28 3.99 38.66
C ARG A 132 1.83 4.31 39.09
N GLY A 133 1.01 4.80 38.16
CA GLY A 133 -0.42 5.01 38.36
C GLY A 133 -1.28 3.74 38.21
N LEU A 134 -0.77 2.69 37.56
CA LEU A 134 -1.47 1.44 37.30
C LEU A 134 -0.71 0.25 37.90
N ASP A 135 -1.30 -0.39 38.89
CA ASP A 135 -0.77 -1.59 39.56
C ASP A 135 -1.22 -2.87 38.83
N PRO A 136 -0.39 -3.93 38.79
CA PRO A 136 -0.86 -5.25 38.41
C PRO A 136 -1.85 -5.79 39.45
N ASP A 137 -2.80 -6.59 39.00
CA ASP A 137 -3.73 -7.29 39.87
C ASP A 137 -2.98 -8.35 40.70
N PRO A 138 -3.03 -8.27 42.04
CA PRO A 138 -2.19 -9.08 42.92
C PRO A 138 -2.57 -10.56 42.95
N HIS A 139 -3.81 -10.91 42.58
CA HIS A 139 -4.26 -12.29 42.50
C HIS A 139 -3.94 -12.87 41.12
N HIS A 140 -4.36 -12.17 40.07
CA HIS A 140 -4.27 -12.68 38.72
C HIS A 140 -2.82 -12.89 38.26
N VAL A 141 -1.90 -11.98 38.60
CA VAL A 141 -0.47 -12.09 38.23
C VAL A 141 0.20 -13.35 38.81
N LYS A 142 -0.29 -13.86 39.95
CA LYS A 142 0.23 -15.08 40.59
C LYS A 142 -0.31 -16.36 39.94
N GLU A 143 -1.57 -16.34 39.52
CA GLU A 143 -2.28 -17.51 39.00
C GLU A 143 -2.02 -17.75 37.51
N VAL A 144 -1.93 -16.67 36.74
CA VAL A 144 -1.92 -16.74 35.27
C VAL A 144 -0.76 -17.54 34.68
N PRO A 145 0.48 -17.53 35.23
CA PRO A 145 1.55 -18.34 34.66
C PRO A 145 1.25 -19.84 34.69
N GLY A 146 0.69 -20.31 35.82
CA GLY A 146 0.30 -21.70 36.00
C GLY A 146 -0.89 -22.09 35.11
N MET A 147 -1.87 -21.20 34.92
CA MET A 147 -2.97 -21.43 33.99
C MET A 147 -2.45 -21.54 32.55
N MET A 148 -1.63 -20.60 32.09
CA MET A 148 -1.04 -20.63 30.74
C MET A 148 -0.22 -21.89 30.49
N ALA A 149 0.63 -22.28 31.46
CA ALA A 149 1.45 -23.48 31.35
C ALA A 149 0.61 -24.75 31.18
N LYS A 150 -0.50 -24.89 31.94
CA LYS A 150 -1.45 -26.00 31.76
C LYS A 150 -1.98 -26.08 30.33
N GLY A 151 -2.34 -24.93 29.75
CA GLY A 151 -2.84 -24.86 28.38
C GLY A 151 -1.83 -25.30 27.34
N ILE A 152 -0.58 -24.84 27.46
CA ILE A 152 0.51 -25.22 26.56
C ILE A 152 0.86 -26.72 26.71
N VAL A 153 0.91 -27.23 27.95
CA VAL A 153 1.11 -28.66 28.22
C VAL A 153 -0.01 -29.50 27.61
N GLN A 154 -1.25 -29.03 27.64
CA GLN A 154 -2.36 -29.73 26.98
C GLN A 154 -2.22 -29.70 25.44
N ALA A 155 -1.81 -28.57 24.85
CA ALA A 155 -1.51 -28.51 23.42
C ALA A 155 -0.39 -29.50 23.03
N TYR A 156 0.64 -29.67 23.86
CA TYR A 156 1.67 -30.69 23.66
C TYR A 156 1.11 -32.11 23.71
N LYS A 157 0.23 -32.42 24.68
CA LYS A 157 -0.45 -33.72 24.77
C LYS A 157 -1.36 -34.00 23.57
N ASN A 158 -1.87 -32.95 22.92
CA ASN A 158 -2.72 -33.04 21.74
C ASN A 158 -1.95 -33.18 20.41
N LEU A 159 -0.62 -33.37 20.44
CA LEU A 159 0.19 -33.57 19.23
C LEU A 159 -0.29 -34.78 18.44
N GLY A 160 -0.66 -34.56 17.19
CA GLY A 160 -1.01 -35.62 16.24
C GLY A 160 -0.65 -35.24 14.80
N PRO A 161 -0.62 -36.20 13.87
CA PRO A 161 -0.29 -35.95 12.46
C PRO A 161 -1.17 -34.85 11.84
N ALA A 162 -0.55 -33.93 11.10
CA ALA A 162 -1.21 -32.76 10.55
C ALA A 162 -0.53 -32.26 9.26
N ARG A 163 -1.25 -31.40 8.54
CA ARG A 163 -0.82 -30.61 7.40
C ARG A 163 -0.81 -29.13 7.77
N ILE A 164 -0.06 -28.33 7.03
CA ILE A 164 0.05 -26.88 7.20
C ILE A 164 -0.15 -26.18 5.86
N GLY A 165 -0.79 -25.02 5.86
CA GLY A 165 -0.89 -24.16 4.68
C GLY A 165 -1.07 -22.70 5.10
N TRP A 166 -0.78 -21.78 4.19
CA TRP A 166 -0.80 -20.35 4.48
C TRP A 166 -1.33 -19.52 3.31
N ALA A 167 -1.93 -18.39 3.63
CA ALA A 167 -2.36 -17.38 2.68
C ALA A 167 -2.29 -15.99 3.32
N LYS A 168 -2.27 -14.95 2.49
CA LYS A 168 -2.32 -13.56 2.94
C LYS A 168 -3.23 -12.76 2.04
N ILE A 169 -3.84 -11.73 2.59
CA ILE A 169 -4.76 -10.86 1.87
C ILE A 169 -4.63 -9.41 2.37
N ASP A 170 -4.82 -8.45 1.47
CA ASP A 170 -4.83 -7.03 1.83
C ASP A 170 -6.13 -6.66 2.56
N ALA A 171 -6.02 -6.14 3.78
CA ALA A 171 -7.12 -5.73 4.65
C ALA A 171 -7.03 -4.23 5.02
N ALA A 172 -6.63 -3.37 4.07
CA ALA A 172 -6.39 -1.95 4.29
C ALA A 172 -7.57 -1.19 4.92
N ASN A 173 -8.81 -1.62 4.69
CA ASN A 173 -10.01 -1.00 5.26
C ASN A 173 -10.19 -1.24 6.78
N PHE A 174 -9.36 -2.09 7.39
CA PHE A 174 -9.47 -2.47 8.79
C PHE A 174 -8.42 -1.81 9.69
N THR A 175 -7.43 -1.10 9.11
CA THR A 175 -6.32 -0.52 9.87
C THR A 175 -5.77 0.74 9.20
N PHE A 176 -5.46 1.75 10.00
CA PHE A 176 -5.10 3.10 9.56
C PHE A 176 -4.03 3.67 10.48
N SER A 177 -3.18 4.57 9.97
CA SER A 177 -2.22 5.28 10.83
C SER A 177 -2.96 6.16 11.83
N ARG A 178 -2.66 5.95 13.12
CA ARG A 178 -3.19 6.78 14.23
C ARG A 178 -2.24 7.88 14.65
N ARG A 179 -1.06 8.00 14.03
CA ARG A 179 -0.06 9.02 14.34
C ARG A 179 0.09 10.00 13.18
N TRP A 180 -0.14 11.27 13.48
CA TRP A 180 -0.24 12.33 12.46
C TRP A 180 0.67 13.49 12.76
N ILE A 181 1.17 14.12 11.70
CA ILE A 181 2.01 15.30 11.73
C ILE A 181 1.10 16.54 11.72
N ALA A 182 1.19 17.33 12.79
CA ALA A 182 0.53 18.62 12.94
C ALA A 182 1.28 19.70 12.16
N ARG A 183 0.52 20.69 11.71
CA ARG A 183 1.10 21.93 11.16
C ARG A 183 1.97 22.63 12.20
N SER A 184 3.01 23.32 11.76
CA SER A 184 3.94 24.06 12.61
C SER A 184 3.25 25.09 13.52
N ASP A 185 2.13 25.66 13.08
CA ASP A 185 1.33 26.66 13.78
C ASP A 185 0.20 26.04 14.64
N ARG A 186 -0.03 24.73 14.53
CA ARG A 186 -1.07 23.98 15.27
C ARG A 186 -0.49 22.84 16.12
N ARG A 187 0.79 22.93 16.47
CA ARG A 187 1.49 21.91 17.25
C ARG A 187 0.80 21.60 18.59
N PRO A 188 0.45 20.33 18.88
CA PRO A 188 -0.15 19.93 20.14
C PRO A 188 0.80 20.07 21.32
N SER A 189 0.26 20.38 22.50
CA SER A 189 1.01 20.39 23.74
C SER A 189 1.48 18.98 24.14
N ASN A 190 2.67 18.91 24.71
CA ASN A 190 3.25 17.70 25.28
C ASN A 190 3.27 17.78 26.83
N PRO A 191 3.43 16.66 27.56
CA PRO A 191 3.34 16.65 29.02
C PRO A 191 4.48 17.40 29.72
N PHE A 192 5.53 17.77 28.98
CA PHE A 192 6.72 18.47 29.47
C PHE A 192 6.57 20.00 29.42
N GLY A 193 5.42 20.52 28.96
CA GLY A 193 5.17 21.96 28.79
C GLY A 193 5.60 22.51 27.43
N GLY A 194 6.11 21.65 26.54
CA GLY A 194 6.46 21.99 25.16
C GLY A 194 5.36 21.65 24.16
N ARG A 195 5.71 21.68 22.88
CA ARG A 195 4.82 21.32 21.76
C ARG A 195 5.52 20.39 20.79
N ASP A 196 4.81 19.37 20.32
CA ASP A 196 5.32 18.35 19.40
C ASP A 196 4.80 18.56 17.98
N PHE A 197 5.41 17.90 17.00
CA PHE A 197 4.86 17.82 15.65
C PHE A 197 3.95 16.61 15.46
N ALA A 198 4.07 15.55 16.26
CA ALA A 198 3.23 14.37 16.11
C ALA A 198 2.15 14.23 17.19
N LYS A 199 0.97 13.77 16.78
CA LYS A 199 -0.14 13.42 17.68
C LYS A 199 -0.66 12.01 17.41
N MET A 200 -0.81 11.22 18.47
CA MET A 200 -1.62 10.00 18.44
C MET A 200 -3.10 10.34 18.58
N HIS A 201 -3.94 9.69 17.78
CA HIS A 201 -5.39 9.88 17.75
C HIS A 201 -5.77 11.37 17.63
N PRO A 202 -5.35 12.06 16.57
CA PRO A 202 -5.68 13.47 16.36
C PRO A 202 -7.19 13.67 16.18
N SER A 203 -7.66 14.86 16.53
CA SER A 203 -8.96 15.41 16.10
C SER A 203 -8.71 16.45 15.00
N ARG A 204 -9.74 16.75 14.19
CA ARG A 204 -9.68 17.81 13.14
C ARG A 204 -8.51 17.64 12.15
N VAL A 205 -8.28 16.43 11.65
CA VAL A 205 -7.15 16.15 10.75
C VAL A 205 -7.16 16.97 9.46
N ASP A 206 -8.33 17.42 9.04
CA ASP A 206 -8.46 18.25 7.83
C ASP A 206 -7.89 19.66 8.03
N THR A 207 -7.93 20.21 9.24
CA THR A 207 -7.52 21.60 9.53
C THR A 207 -6.16 21.72 10.19
N ASP A 208 -5.84 20.84 11.13
CA ASP A 208 -4.71 21.03 12.05
C ASP A 208 -3.49 20.18 11.67
N TYR A 209 -3.66 19.22 10.75
CA TYR A 209 -2.66 18.21 10.40
C TYR A 209 -2.38 18.15 8.91
N ILE A 210 -1.12 17.83 8.60
CA ILE A 210 -0.60 17.73 7.22
C ILE A 210 -0.51 16.27 6.74
N GLY A 211 -0.80 15.27 7.58
CA GLY A 211 -0.92 13.88 7.16
C GLY A 211 -0.39 12.88 8.19
N PRO A 212 -0.45 11.57 7.90
CA PRO A 212 0.13 10.54 8.77
C PRO A 212 1.65 10.65 8.83
N SER A 213 2.25 10.08 9.87
CA SER A 213 3.70 10.05 10.07
C SER A 213 4.37 8.74 9.65
N GLY A 214 3.63 7.81 9.04
CA GLY A 214 4.14 6.50 8.65
C GLY A 214 3.14 5.70 7.81
N PRO A 215 3.59 4.62 7.15
CA PRO A 215 2.77 3.76 6.29
C PRO A 215 1.85 2.84 7.09
N VAL A 216 0.94 2.18 6.38
CA VAL A 216 0.04 1.15 6.93
C VAL A 216 0.48 -0.23 6.46
N ASP A 217 0.68 -1.16 7.40
CA ASP A 217 0.82 -2.59 7.14
C ASP A 217 -0.58 -3.21 7.13
N SER A 218 -1.15 -3.36 5.94
CA SER A 218 -2.51 -3.81 5.72
C SER A 218 -2.64 -5.32 5.53
N GLU A 219 -1.53 -6.06 5.55
CA GLU A 219 -1.52 -7.48 5.23
C GLU A 219 -2.09 -8.31 6.39
N LEU A 220 -3.16 -9.06 6.12
CA LEU A 220 -3.71 -10.08 7.01
C LEU A 220 -3.12 -11.43 6.62
N SER A 221 -2.34 -12.04 7.52
CA SER A 221 -1.76 -13.38 7.32
C SER A 221 -2.59 -14.45 8.02
N VAL A 222 -2.81 -15.57 7.33
CA VAL A 222 -3.56 -16.73 7.83
C VAL A 222 -2.70 -17.98 7.67
N LEU A 223 -2.35 -18.62 8.79
CA LEU A 223 -1.68 -19.91 8.84
C LEU A 223 -2.67 -20.96 9.34
N ALA A 224 -2.98 -21.96 8.51
CA ALA A 224 -3.94 -22.99 8.82
C ALA A 224 -3.27 -24.36 9.02
N PHE A 225 -3.77 -25.11 9.98
CA PHE A 225 -3.37 -26.48 10.27
C PHE A 225 -4.57 -27.39 10.11
N GLN A 226 -4.36 -28.57 9.51
CA GLN A 226 -5.41 -29.52 9.20
C GLN A 226 -4.99 -30.92 9.63
N ARG A 227 -5.91 -31.72 10.17
CA ARG A 227 -5.69 -33.15 10.41
C ARG A 227 -5.57 -33.88 9.07
N LEU A 228 -4.98 -35.08 9.06
CA LEU A 228 -4.84 -35.87 7.83
C LEU A 228 -6.19 -36.30 7.22
N ASP A 229 -7.26 -36.33 8.01
CA ASP A 229 -8.63 -36.62 7.56
C ASP A 229 -9.36 -35.39 6.97
N GLY A 230 -8.67 -34.26 6.84
CA GLY A 230 -9.22 -33.02 6.29
C GLY A 230 -9.92 -32.11 7.31
N ARG A 231 -10.07 -32.53 8.58
CA ARG A 231 -10.69 -31.66 9.60
C ARG A 231 -9.76 -30.48 9.96
N PRO A 232 -10.28 -29.25 10.06
CA PRO A 232 -9.52 -28.12 10.58
C PRO A 232 -9.00 -28.40 12.00
N LEU A 233 -7.73 -28.09 12.25
CA LEU A 233 -7.08 -28.28 13.53
C LEU A 233 -6.94 -26.94 14.27
N ALA A 234 -6.33 -25.97 13.60
CA ALA A 234 -6.15 -24.64 14.14
C ALA A 234 -5.90 -23.60 13.04
N VAL A 235 -6.13 -22.34 13.36
CA VAL A 235 -5.74 -21.20 12.53
C VAL A 235 -5.01 -20.18 13.40
N LEU A 236 -3.84 -19.73 12.95
CA LEU A 236 -3.16 -18.55 13.49
C LEU A 236 -3.33 -17.39 12.52
N MET A 237 -4.00 -16.33 12.97
CA MET A 237 -4.09 -15.06 12.27
C MET A 237 -3.02 -14.09 12.78
N ASN A 238 -2.47 -13.27 11.88
CA ASN A 238 -1.64 -12.13 12.24
C ASN A 238 -2.10 -10.88 11.51
N PHE A 239 -2.36 -9.80 12.25
CA PHE A 239 -2.81 -8.55 11.69
C PHE A 239 -2.37 -7.34 12.50
N SER A 240 -2.06 -6.25 11.80
CA SER A 240 -1.48 -5.02 12.36
C SER A 240 -2.59 -4.01 12.71
N GLN A 241 -3.31 -4.22 13.82
CA GLN A 241 -4.28 -3.27 14.36
C GLN A 241 -4.29 -3.28 15.89
N HIS A 242 -4.12 -2.12 16.53
CA HIS A 242 -3.87 -2.00 17.98
C HIS A 242 -4.91 -2.68 18.91
N TYR A 243 -6.05 -2.04 19.17
CA TYR A 243 -7.24 -2.63 19.81
C TYR A 243 -8.49 -1.93 19.29
N TYR A 244 -9.68 -2.52 19.47
CA TYR A 244 -10.94 -1.90 19.03
C TYR A 244 -11.53 -0.98 20.09
N GLY A 245 -11.50 -1.42 21.36
CA GLY A 245 -11.97 -0.66 22.52
C GLY A 245 -13.22 -1.30 23.10
N ALA A 246 -13.05 -2.47 23.72
CA ALA A 246 -14.12 -3.23 24.35
C ALA A 246 -14.36 -2.80 25.82
N PRO A 247 -15.53 -3.13 26.42
CA PRO A 247 -15.74 -3.01 27.87
C PRO A 247 -14.66 -3.75 28.67
N ALA A 248 -14.45 -3.33 29.92
CA ALA A 248 -13.47 -3.96 30.81
C ALA A 248 -13.69 -5.47 30.99
N LEU A 249 -12.59 -6.21 31.19
CA LEU A 249 -12.53 -7.67 31.23
C LEU A 249 -13.10 -8.31 29.98
N SER A 250 -12.42 -8.03 28.87
CA SER A 250 -12.74 -8.49 27.52
C SER A 250 -11.46 -8.83 26.76
N SER A 251 -11.53 -9.86 25.93
CA SER A 251 -10.49 -10.24 24.96
C SER A 251 -10.45 -9.35 23.70
N ASP A 252 -11.31 -8.33 23.64
CA ASP A 252 -11.41 -7.33 22.55
C ASP A 252 -11.55 -8.00 21.17
N TYR A 253 -11.29 -7.30 20.06
CA TYR A 253 -11.59 -7.82 18.73
C TYR A 253 -10.74 -9.04 18.40
N GLN A 254 -9.51 -9.13 18.93
CA GLN A 254 -8.62 -10.27 18.73
C GLN A 254 -9.28 -11.56 19.25
N GLY A 255 -9.83 -11.52 20.45
CA GLY A 255 -10.58 -12.65 21.02
C GLY A 255 -11.87 -12.94 20.28
N ARG A 256 -12.63 -11.90 19.87
CA ARG A 256 -13.88 -12.06 19.11
C ARG A 256 -13.64 -12.70 17.73
N VAL A 257 -12.58 -12.29 17.03
CA VAL A 257 -12.13 -12.92 15.78
C VAL A 257 -11.84 -14.41 15.99
N CYS A 258 -11.14 -14.77 17.08
CA CYS A 258 -10.90 -16.18 17.40
C CYS A 258 -12.22 -16.94 17.62
N THR A 259 -13.14 -16.39 18.43
CA THR A 259 -14.45 -16.99 18.68
C THR A 259 -15.25 -17.19 17.39
N PHE A 260 -15.33 -16.19 16.52
CA PHE A 260 -16.08 -16.29 15.26
C PHE A 260 -15.43 -17.26 14.25
N LEU A 261 -14.10 -17.40 14.25
CA LEU A 261 -13.45 -18.46 13.48
C LEU A 261 -13.76 -19.84 14.06
N GLU A 262 -13.74 -19.99 15.39
CA GLU A 262 -14.09 -21.24 16.06
C GLU A 262 -15.54 -21.64 15.77
N GLU A 263 -16.47 -20.69 15.69
CA GLU A 263 -17.86 -20.92 15.29
C GLU A 263 -17.99 -21.34 13.81
N ARG A 264 -17.15 -20.81 12.91
CA ARG A 264 -17.22 -21.10 11.45
C ARG A 264 -16.52 -22.38 11.04
N LEU A 265 -15.38 -22.69 11.68
CA LEU A 265 -14.50 -23.80 11.30
C LEU A 265 -14.56 -24.96 12.30
N GLY A 266 -14.95 -24.70 13.54
CA GLY A 266 -15.17 -25.73 14.53
C GLY A 266 -16.37 -26.58 14.15
N ARG A 267 -16.22 -27.90 14.27
CA ARG A 267 -17.37 -28.82 14.27
C ARG A 267 -17.76 -29.06 15.72
N GLU A 268 -19.05 -28.97 16.04
CA GLU A 268 -19.55 -29.45 17.33
C GLU A 268 -19.06 -30.90 17.52
N GLU A 269 -18.59 -31.23 18.74
CA GLU A 269 -18.08 -32.56 19.15
C GLU A 269 -16.66 -32.99 18.70
N ALA A 270 -15.84 -32.11 18.13
CA ALA A 270 -14.44 -32.45 17.83
C ALA A 270 -13.55 -32.58 19.08
N ASP A 271 -12.83 -33.70 19.22
CA ASP A 271 -11.80 -33.92 20.24
C ASP A 271 -10.44 -34.28 19.61
N PRO A 272 -9.38 -33.48 19.81
CA PRO A 272 -9.38 -32.15 20.43
C PRO A 272 -10.14 -31.10 19.60
N PRO A 273 -10.71 -30.06 20.22
CA PRO A 273 -11.44 -29.02 19.52
C PRO A 273 -10.53 -28.17 18.62
N PHE A 274 -11.12 -27.55 17.60
CA PHE A 274 -10.47 -26.54 16.78
C PHE A 274 -10.08 -25.32 17.63
N VAL A 275 -8.92 -24.71 17.33
CA VAL A 275 -8.44 -23.52 18.04
C VAL A 275 -8.06 -22.42 17.06
N ALA A 276 -8.63 -21.22 17.23
CA ALA A 276 -8.17 -20.03 16.55
C ALA A 276 -7.23 -19.24 17.45
N LEU A 277 -6.15 -18.69 16.89
CA LEU A 277 -5.16 -17.84 17.56
C LEU A 277 -5.04 -16.51 16.82
N PHE A 278 -4.71 -15.45 17.56
CA PHE A 278 -4.44 -14.14 17.00
C PHE A 278 -3.11 -13.61 17.53
N ALA A 279 -2.14 -13.46 16.65
CA ALA A 279 -0.87 -12.81 16.95
C ALA A 279 -0.91 -11.34 16.52
N GLN A 280 -0.50 -10.45 17.42
CA GLN A 280 -0.45 -9.04 17.12
C GLN A 280 0.65 -8.71 16.09
N GLY A 281 0.28 -8.04 15.01
CA GLY A 281 1.22 -7.50 14.02
C GLY A 281 1.91 -6.22 14.50
N THR A 282 2.38 -5.37 13.58
CA THR A 282 3.06 -4.11 13.88
C THR A 282 2.07 -2.96 14.05
N SER A 283 1.47 -2.89 15.24
CA SER A 283 0.36 -1.97 15.53
C SER A 283 0.72 -0.73 16.36
N GLY A 284 1.99 -0.44 16.60
CA GLY A 284 2.43 0.65 17.48
C GLY A 284 1.91 2.03 17.05
N ASP A 285 1.72 2.24 15.75
CA ASP A 285 1.24 3.48 15.15
C ASP A 285 -0.04 3.31 14.32
N LEU A 286 -0.73 2.16 14.44
CA LEU A 286 -1.95 1.85 13.69
C LEU A 286 -3.19 1.77 14.59
N ALA A 287 -4.38 2.00 14.05
CA ALA A 287 -5.66 1.79 14.72
C ALA A 287 -6.76 1.56 13.69
N ARG A 288 -7.93 1.10 14.14
CA ARG A 288 -9.10 0.90 13.28
C ARG A 288 -9.78 2.17 12.75
N HIS A 289 -9.42 3.35 13.26
CA HIS A 289 -10.16 4.58 12.98
C HIS A 289 -9.64 5.22 11.68
N ASP A 290 -10.54 5.44 10.73
CA ASP A 290 -10.26 6.24 9.55
C ASP A 290 -10.40 7.73 9.92
N TYR A 291 -9.26 8.40 10.01
CA TYR A 291 -9.20 9.80 10.38
C TYR A 291 -9.72 10.74 9.28
N HIS A 292 -9.84 10.30 8.02
CA HIS A 292 -10.21 11.13 6.86
C HIS A 292 -11.73 11.34 6.67
N GLY A 293 -12.56 11.06 7.69
CA GLY A 293 -13.99 11.45 7.71
C GLY A 293 -15.00 10.31 7.83
N LYS A 294 -14.59 9.04 7.74
CA LYS A 294 -15.49 7.88 8.01
C LYS A 294 -15.47 7.41 9.46
N GLY A 295 -14.70 8.07 10.33
CA GLY A 295 -14.65 7.80 11.76
C GLY A 295 -14.27 6.34 12.05
N ARG A 296 -15.10 5.63 12.81
CA ARG A 296 -14.86 4.22 13.20
C ARG A 296 -15.11 3.21 12.07
N GLY A 297 -15.43 3.66 10.85
CA GLY A 297 -15.89 2.80 9.75
C GLY A 297 -17.32 2.28 9.97
N ASN A 298 -17.93 1.70 8.94
CA ASN A 298 -19.29 1.15 9.00
C ASN A 298 -19.27 -0.34 9.43
N PHE A 299 -18.94 -0.58 10.70
CA PHE A 299 -18.73 -1.92 11.25
C PHE A 299 -19.76 -2.34 12.31
N ASP A 300 -20.80 -1.54 12.58
CA ASP A 300 -21.87 -1.85 13.55
C ASP A 300 -21.40 -2.32 14.96
N GLY A 301 -20.19 -1.90 15.38
CA GLY A 301 -19.63 -2.25 16.68
C GLY A 301 -18.45 -3.23 16.62
N LEU A 302 -18.05 -3.72 17.80
CA LEU A 302 -16.91 -4.63 17.97
C LEU A 302 -17.10 -5.93 17.18
N ASP A 303 -18.29 -6.52 17.29
CA ASP A 303 -18.58 -7.82 16.69
C ASP A 303 -18.74 -7.73 15.17
N GLY A 304 -19.34 -6.65 14.66
CA GLY A 304 -19.44 -6.46 13.21
C GLY A 304 -18.08 -6.16 12.56
N TYR A 305 -17.16 -5.45 13.25
CA TYR A 305 -15.77 -5.31 12.81
C TYR A 305 -15.07 -6.67 12.78
N SER A 306 -15.18 -7.42 13.88
CA SER A 306 -14.53 -8.72 14.03
C SER A 306 -15.05 -9.73 12.99
N ASN A 307 -16.37 -9.81 12.77
CA ASN A 307 -16.97 -10.68 11.76
C ASN A 307 -16.53 -10.32 10.34
N LYS A 308 -16.50 -9.04 9.96
CA LYS A 308 -16.03 -8.62 8.63
C LYS A 308 -14.54 -8.91 8.43
N LEU A 309 -13.73 -8.82 9.49
CA LEU A 309 -12.33 -9.23 9.44
C LEU A 309 -12.20 -10.75 9.28
N VAL A 310 -13.08 -11.53 9.91
CA VAL A 310 -13.17 -12.99 9.73
C VAL A 310 -13.62 -13.34 8.31
N ASP A 311 -14.56 -12.61 7.70
CA ASP A 311 -14.93 -12.79 6.28
C ASP A 311 -13.70 -12.63 5.38
N LYS A 312 -12.88 -11.61 5.66
CA LYS A 312 -11.63 -11.37 4.95
C LYS A 312 -10.61 -12.49 5.17
N ALA A 313 -10.51 -13.01 6.40
CA ALA A 313 -9.66 -14.14 6.73
C ALA A 313 -10.11 -15.42 6.03
N MET A 314 -11.42 -15.67 5.95
CA MET A 314 -12.01 -16.82 5.27
C MET A 314 -11.75 -16.78 3.76
N ALA A 315 -11.84 -15.61 3.13
CA ALA A 315 -11.45 -15.44 1.73
C ALA A 315 -9.98 -15.81 1.48
N ALA A 316 -9.06 -15.53 2.41
CA ALA A 316 -7.69 -16.02 2.34
C ALA A 316 -7.61 -17.54 2.61
N TYR A 317 -8.30 -18.03 3.63
CA TYR A 317 -8.34 -19.44 4.04
C TYR A 317 -8.77 -20.36 2.89
N GLU A 318 -9.77 -19.96 2.10
CA GLU A 318 -10.28 -20.72 0.95
C GLU A 318 -9.25 -20.89 -0.19
N THR A 319 -8.20 -20.06 -0.21
CA THR A 319 -7.11 -20.15 -1.22
C THR A 319 -5.92 -20.99 -0.75
N ILE A 320 -5.95 -21.50 0.49
CA ILE A 320 -4.80 -22.21 1.08
C ILE A 320 -4.52 -23.52 0.36
N THR A 321 -3.25 -23.70 -0.02
CA THR A 321 -2.70 -25.00 -0.41
C THR A 321 -1.98 -25.62 0.78
N TYR A 322 -2.29 -26.90 1.06
CA TYR A 322 -1.74 -27.62 2.22
C TYR A 322 -0.51 -28.47 1.85
N HIS A 323 0.42 -28.54 2.80
CA HIS A 323 1.65 -29.34 2.75
C HIS A 323 1.62 -30.41 3.85
N ASP A 324 1.96 -31.65 3.49
CA ASP A 324 2.03 -32.80 4.41
C ASP A 324 3.19 -32.69 5.41
N TRP A 325 4.27 -32.02 5.03
CA TRP A 325 5.44 -31.80 5.87
C TRP A 325 6.18 -30.53 5.45
N VAL A 326 6.72 -29.80 6.43
CA VAL A 326 7.60 -28.65 6.23
C VAL A 326 8.71 -28.65 7.27
N PRO A 327 9.90 -28.07 6.98
CA PRO A 327 10.91 -27.86 8.00
C PRO A 327 10.43 -26.87 9.06
N VAL A 328 10.69 -27.19 10.33
CA VAL A 328 10.45 -26.32 11.48
C VAL A 328 11.80 -25.90 12.05
N ARG A 329 12.13 -24.61 12.01
CA ARG A 329 13.37 -24.07 12.58
C ARG A 329 13.07 -22.91 13.51
N PHE A 330 13.94 -22.73 14.48
CA PHE A 330 13.76 -21.74 15.55
C PHE A 330 15.14 -21.23 15.96
N ALA A 331 15.28 -19.92 16.05
CA ALA A 331 16.48 -19.27 16.58
C ALA A 331 16.08 -18.18 17.57
N GLN A 332 16.91 -17.98 18.60
CA GLN A 332 16.71 -16.94 19.60
C GLN A 332 17.99 -16.16 19.83
N ARG A 333 17.85 -14.85 20.00
CA ARG A 333 18.92 -13.99 20.51
C ARG A 333 18.46 -13.22 21.73
N LYS A 334 19.35 -13.10 22.72
CA LYS A 334 19.15 -12.25 23.89
C LYS A 334 20.05 -11.04 23.77
N LEU A 335 19.49 -9.84 23.88
CA LEU A 335 20.27 -8.60 23.85
C LEU A 335 19.98 -7.78 25.10
N ARG A 336 21.05 -7.29 25.73
CA ARG A 336 20.94 -6.34 26.84
C ARG A 336 20.93 -4.93 26.27
N ILE A 337 19.75 -4.33 26.17
CA ILE A 337 19.54 -3.05 25.49
C ILE A 337 19.18 -2.01 26.56
N PRO A 338 19.98 -0.94 26.74
CA PRO A 338 19.63 0.12 27.66
C PRO A 338 18.41 0.90 27.16
N TYR A 339 17.54 1.30 28.08
CA TYR A 339 16.52 2.29 27.77
C TYR A 339 17.18 3.65 27.45
N ARG A 340 16.48 4.49 26.70
CA ARG A 340 16.89 5.86 26.38
C ARG A 340 17.14 6.62 27.68
N ALA A 341 18.34 7.17 27.84
CA ALA A 341 18.63 8.04 28.97
C ALA A 341 17.86 9.38 28.86
N PRO A 342 17.34 9.92 29.97
CA PRO A 342 16.75 11.25 29.96
C PRO A 342 17.83 12.32 29.69
N THR A 343 17.44 13.42 29.06
CA THR A 343 18.28 14.61 28.87
C THR A 343 18.43 15.40 30.19
N ALA A 344 19.34 16.38 30.22
CA ALA A 344 19.50 17.24 31.38
C ALA A 344 18.21 18.03 31.70
N ASP A 345 17.52 18.52 30.66
CA ASP A 345 16.29 19.29 30.80
C ASP A 345 15.12 18.41 31.25
N GLU A 346 14.97 17.20 30.68
CA GLU A 346 13.96 16.23 31.13
C GLU A 346 14.16 15.87 32.62
N ARG A 347 15.40 15.69 33.07
CA ARG A 347 15.73 15.45 34.50
C ARG A 347 15.37 16.65 35.37
N ALA A 348 15.73 17.86 34.94
CA ALA A 348 15.46 19.07 35.69
C ALA A 348 13.94 19.30 35.84
N TRP A 349 13.19 19.15 34.74
CA TRP A 349 11.74 19.20 34.73
C TRP A 349 11.12 18.15 35.66
N ALA A 350 11.55 16.88 35.54
CA ALA A 350 11.03 15.78 36.35
C ALA A 350 11.19 16.05 37.86
N ARG A 351 12.37 16.53 38.29
CA ARG A 351 12.62 16.89 39.69
C ARG A 351 11.67 17.99 40.18
N GLN A 352 11.40 19.00 39.35
CA GLN A 352 10.49 20.09 39.73
C GLN A 352 9.03 19.63 39.87
N VAL A 353 8.59 18.71 38.99
CA VAL A 353 7.23 18.15 39.05
C VAL A 353 7.09 17.21 40.23
N VAL A 354 8.03 16.28 40.42
CA VAL A 354 8.01 15.30 41.53
C VAL A 354 8.07 15.99 42.90
N ALA A 355 8.83 17.08 43.04
CA ALA A 355 8.88 17.85 44.29
C ALA A 355 7.52 18.42 44.74
N LYS A 356 6.56 18.56 43.82
CA LYS A 356 5.20 19.06 44.07
C LYS A 356 4.14 17.95 44.02
N MET A 357 4.54 16.73 43.65
CA MET A 357 3.66 15.58 43.49
C MET A 357 3.33 14.97 44.85
N GLY A 358 2.13 14.42 44.99
CA GLY A 358 1.78 13.55 46.12
C GLY A 358 2.39 12.15 46.00
N GLU A 359 1.92 11.20 46.81
CA GLU A 359 2.40 9.82 46.80
C GLU A 359 2.17 9.10 45.46
N ARG A 360 1.06 9.41 44.77
CA ARG A 360 0.70 8.85 43.46
C ARG A 360 0.45 9.95 42.43
N PRO A 361 0.84 9.74 41.16
CA PRO A 361 0.58 10.71 40.10
C PRO A 361 -0.92 10.82 39.80
N ARG A 362 -1.41 12.02 39.51
CA ARG A 362 -2.82 12.34 39.24
C ARG A 362 -3.10 12.80 37.81
N ASN A 363 -2.05 13.11 37.06
CA ASN A 363 -2.13 13.54 35.68
C ASN A 363 -0.93 13.00 34.89
N ILE A 364 -0.98 13.11 33.56
CA ILE A 364 0.04 12.54 32.66
C ILE A 364 1.42 13.16 32.90
N SER A 365 1.51 14.46 33.19
CA SER A 365 2.79 15.12 33.50
C SER A 365 3.42 14.56 34.77
N GLU A 366 2.65 14.40 35.85
CA GLU A 366 3.10 13.75 37.08
C GLU A 366 3.54 12.29 36.83
N VAL A 367 2.81 11.55 35.97
CA VAL A 367 3.23 10.20 35.57
C VAL A 367 4.61 10.24 34.91
N HIS A 368 4.79 11.01 33.84
CA HIS A 368 6.08 11.02 33.12
C HIS A 368 7.24 11.52 33.99
N ALA A 369 7.02 12.47 34.88
CA ALA A 369 8.04 12.94 35.80
C ALA A 369 8.49 11.83 36.77
N ASP A 370 7.54 11.07 37.34
CA ASP A 370 7.86 9.93 38.21
C ASP A 370 8.53 8.78 37.43
N GLU A 371 8.07 8.47 36.21
CA GLU A 371 8.69 7.47 35.34
C GLU A 371 10.16 7.78 35.03
N ILE A 372 10.53 9.05 34.87
CA ILE A 372 11.94 9.46 34.68
C ILE A 372 12.77 9.12 35.93
N THR A 373 12.24 9.30 37.14
CA THR A 373 12.98 8.96 38.38
C THR A 373 13.18 7.46 38.55
N LEU A 374 12.23 6.65 38.05
CA LEU A 374 12.36 5.19 38.02
C LEU A 374 13.38 4.76 36.95
N LEU A 375 13.35 5.41 35.78
CA LEU A 375 14.29 5.17 34.69
C LEU A 375 15.75 5.43 35.11
N GLU A 376 16.02 6.47 35.90
CA GLU A 376 17.37 6.75 36.42
C GLU A 376 17.95 5.62 37.28
N LYS A 377 17.09 4.76 37.83
CA LYS A 377 17.46 3.61 38.66
C LYS A 377 17.34 2.28 37.90
N ALA A 378 16.84 2.31 36.67
CA ALA A 378 16.56 1.11 35.90
C ALA A 378 17.87 0.55 35.32
N GLU A 379 18.05 -0.76 35.47
CA GLU A 379 19.08 -1.47 34.73
C GLU A 379 18.62 -1.74 33.30
N ALA A 380 19.57 -1.84 32.37
CA ALA A 380 19.29 -2.30 31.01
C ALA A 380 18.67 -3.71 31.05
N PRO A 381 17.44 -3.91 30.55
CA PRO A 381 16.81 -5.23 30.51
C PRO A 381 17.48 -6.13 29.47
N GLU A 382 17.32 -7.44 29.65
CA GLU A 382 17.64 -8.43 28.62
C GLU A 382 16.36 -8.77 27.84
N MET A 383 16.34 -8.37 26.57
CA MET A 383 15.23 -8.53 25.62
C MET A 383 15.45 -9.78 24.75
N ILE A 384 14.35 -10.42 24.34
CA ILE A 384 14.34 -11.67 23.59
C ILE A 384 13.85 -11.41 22.16
N PHE A 385 14.67 -11.77 21.18
CA PHE A 385 14.37 -11.74 19.75
C PHE A 385 14.34 -13.17 19.23
N GLN A 386 13.36 -13.51 18.40
CA GLN A 386 13.19 -14.88 17.89
C GLN A 386 12.76 -14.88 16.43
N ALA A 387 13.38 -15.75 15.63
CA ALA A 387 12.88 -16.07 14.30
C ALA A 387 12.43 -17.53 14.23
N ILE A 388 11.31 -17.75 13.55
CA ILE A 388 10.69 -19.07 13.40
C ILE A 388 10.43 -19.31 11.93
N ARG A 389 10.83 -20.48 11.44
CA ARG A 389 10.54 -20.95 10.09
C ARG A 389 9.57 -22.12 10.14
N LEU A 390 8.50 -22.03 9.36
CA LEU A 390 7.56 -23.10 9.09
C LEU A 390 7.43 -23.25 7.56
N GLY A 391 8.28 -24.07 6.93
CA GLY A 391 8.37 -24.12 5.47
C GLY A 391 8.88 -22.81 4.87
N ASP A 392 8.05 -22.14 4.08
CA ASP A 392 8.36 -20.83 3.48
C ASP A 392 7.83 -19.65 4.32
N VAL A 393 7.24 -19.95 5.47
CA VAL A 393 6.76 -18.96 6.44
C VAL A 393 7.88 -18.56 7.40
N GLY A 394 8.14 -17.26 7.51
CA GLY A 394 8.99 -16.64 8.52
C GLY A 394 8.17 -15.84 9.54
N ILE A 395 8.47 -16.00 10.83
CA ILE A 395 7.87 -15.22 11.91
C ILE A 395 9.00 -14.53 12.66
N ALA A 396 9.01 -13.19 12.67
CA ALA A 396 9.90 -12.38 13.49
C ALA A 396 9.18 -11.94 14.76
N ALA A 397 9.65 -12.40 15.93
CA ALA A 397 8.96 -12.24 17.20
C ALA A 397 9.80 -11.39 18.18
N MET A 398 9.24 -10.25 18.59
CA MET A 398 9.97 -9.21 19.33
C MET A 398 9.11 -8.54 20.42
N PRO A 399 9.73 -8.00 21.50
CA PRO A 399 9.03 -7.64 22.72
C PRO A 399 8.53 -6.19 22.74
N PHE A 400 8.12 -5.64 21.60
CA PHE A 400 7.76 -4.21 21.49
C PHE A 400 6.35 -3.98 20.93
N GLU A 401 5.83 -2.77 21.15
CA GLU A 401 4.79 -2.16 20.32
C GLU A 401 5.45 -1.59 19.04
N VAL A 402 5.52 -2.43 18.00
CA VAL A 402 6.31 -2.17 16.79
C VAL A 402 5.57 -1.27 15.80
N TYR A 403 6.28 -0.30 15.22
CA TYR A 403 5.77 0.54 14.14
C TYR A 403 5.59 -0.24 12.83
N SER A 404 4.56 0.13 12.07
CA SER A 404 4.24 -0.44 10.76
C SER A 404 5.45 -0.51 9.81
N ILE A 405 6.18 0.60 9.66
CA ILE A 405 7.36 0.66 8.78
C ILE A 405 8.46 -0.33 9.18
N THR A 406 8.66 -0.58 10.47
CA THR A 406 9.62 -1.58 10.97
C THR A 406 9.20 -2.99 10.59
N GLY A 407 7.90 -3.29 10.63
CA GLY A 407 7.38 -4.55 10.14
C GLY A 407 7.60 -4.72 8.64
N MET A 408 7.35 -3.66 7.86
CA MET A 408 7.55 -3.66 6.41
C MET A 408 9.02 -3.83 6.01
N LYS A 409 9.94 -3.21 6.76
CA LYS A 409 11.40 -3.40 6.63
C LYS A 409 11.80 -4.88 6.71
N LEU A 410 11.24 -5.61 7.66
CA LEU A 410 11.49 -7.04 7.85
C LEU A 410 10.86 -7.88 6.74
N LYS A 411 9.59 -7.60 6.39
CA LYS A 411 8.88 -8.30 5.31
C LYS A 411 9.56 -8.13 3.95
N ALA A 412 10.00 -6.93 3.61
CA ALA A 412 10.65 -6.64 2.33
C ALA A 412 12.00 -7.34 2.18
N ARG A 413 12.75 -7.48 3.28
CA ARG A 413 14.12 -8.03 3.27
C ARG A 413 14.21 -9.50 3.69
N SER A 414 13.17 -10.08 4.28
CA SER A 414 13.23 -11.46 4.74
C SER A 414 13.62 -12.44 3.62
N PRO A 415 14.49 -13.43 3.87
CA PRO A 415 14.77 -14.52 2.93
C PRO A 415 13.55 -15.43 2.68
N LEU A 416 12.56 -15.39 3.57
CA LEU A 416 11.34 -16.19 3.48
C LEU A 416 10.22 -15.35 2.83
N PRO A 417 9.63 -15.80 1.70
CA PRO A 417 8.72 -14.98 0.90
C PRO A 417 7.41 -14.66 1.63
N PHE A 418 6.98 -15.54 2.54
CA PHE A 418 5.85 -15.30 3.41
C PHE A 418 6.38 -14.96 4.80
N THR A 419 6.48 -13.67 5.15
CA THR A 419 6.98 -13.26 6.47
C THR A 419 5.98 -12.35 7.15
N PHE A 420 5.75 -12.57 8.45
CA PHE A 420 4.99 -11.65 9.29
C PHE A 420 5.66 -11.45 10.65
N ASN A 421 5.21 -10.42 11.37
CA ASN A 421 5.82 -9.98 12.63
C ASN A 421 4.88 -10.29 13.79
N MET A 422 5.42 -10.79 14.89
CA MET A 422 4.72 -11.05 16.14
C MET A 422 5.23 -10.08 17.21
N SER A 423 4.50 -8.98 17.37
CA SER A 423 4.78 -7.96 18.40
C SER A 423 4.43 -8.47 19.79
N LEU A 424 4.97 -7.82 20.82
CA LEU A 424 4.71 -8.14 22.23
C LEU A 424 5.00 -9.61 22.56
N ALA A 425 5.99 -10.20 21.88
CA ALA A 425 6.41 -11.57 22.08
C ALA A 425 7.52 -11.63 23.12
N ASN A 426 7.35 -12.49 24.12
CA ASN A 426 8.29 -12.74 25.23
C ASN A 426 8.57 -11.54 26.13
N GLY A 427 7.89 -10.42 25.92
CA GLY A 427 8.01 -9.21 26.72
C GLY A 427 7.14 -8.07 26.16
N ASP A 428 7.12 -6.99 26.92
CA ASP A 428 6.51 -5.71 26.57
C ASP A 428 7.45 -4.61 27.10
N ASP A 429 8.42 -4.25 26.27
CA ASP A 429 9.44 -3.26 26.52
C ASP A 429 9.05 -1.87 25.95
N GLY A 430 7.76 -1.65 25.65
CA GLY A 430 7.23 -0.38 25.16
C GLY A 430 7.31 -0.19 23.64
N TYR A 431 7.20 1.07 23.19
CA TYR A 431 7.20 1.42 21.78
C TYR A 431 8.59 1.30 21.15
N LEU A 432 8.63 0.85 19.89
CA LEU A 432 9.82 0.84 19.04
C LEU A 432 9.69 1.88 17.91
N PRO A 433 9.86 3.19 18.19
CA PRO A 433 9.85 4.21 17.16
C PRO A 433 11.10 4.13 16.27
N PRO A 434 10.96 4.19 14.93
CA PRO A 434 12.08 4.42 14.02
C PRO A 434 12.84 5.73 14.31
N PRO A 435 14.12 5.83 13.94
CA PRO A 435 14.98 6.97 14.27
C PRO A 435 14.39 8.35 13.93
N GLU A 436 13.80 8.48 12.74
CA GLU A 436 13.24 9.72 12.20
C GLU A 436 12.01 10.20 12.99
N GLN A 437 11.27 9.27 13.60
CA GLN A 437 10.06 9.58 14.37
C GLN A 437 10.34 10.36 15.65
N HIS A 438 11.56 10.23 16.22
CA HIS A 438 11.96 10.93 17.45
C HIS A 438 11.99 12.45 17.27
N ALA A 439 12.33 12.96 16.09
CA ALA A 439 12.37 14.41 15.83
C ALA A 439 10.96 15.03 15.84
N LEU A 440 9.95 14.25 15.43
CA LEU A 440 8.56 14.69 15.40
C LEU A 440 7.92 14.75 16.80
N GLY A 441 8.49 14.06 17.80
CA GLY A 441 7.94 13.97 19.15
C GLY A 441 6.68 13.08 19.22
N GLY A 442 5.76 13.41 20.12
CA GLY A 442 4.49 12.70 20.29
C GLY A 442 4.57 11.46 21.18
N TYR A 443 3.39 10.96 21.58
CA TYR A 443 3.19 10.00 22.67
C TYR A 443 4.20 8.85 22.77
N SER A 444 4.39 8.11 21.68
CA SER A 444 5.27 6.93 21.62
C SER A 444 6.78 7.23 21.72
N THR A 445 7.16 8.52 21.74
CA THR A 445 8.56 8.97 21.86
C THR A 445 8.81 9.72 23.18
N TRP A 446 7.75 9.98 23.95
CA TRP A 446 7.86 10.62 25.26
C TRP A 446 8.64 9.73 26.22
N ILE A 447 9.59 10.34 26.94
CA ILE A 447 10.47 9.63 27.85
C ILE A 447 9.70 9.03 29.04
N ARG A 448 9.97 7.75 29.35
CA ARG A 448 9.47 6.96 30.51
C ARG A 448 10.38 5.73 30.71
N ARG A 449 10.15 4.93 31.77
CA ARG A 449 10.96 3.76 32.17
C ARG A 449 11.12 2.62 31.14
N MET A 450 10.50 2.73 29.96
CA MET A 450 10.54 1.77 28.85
C MET A 450 10.69 2.47 27.49
N SER A 451 11.30 3.65 27.46
CA SER A 451 11.52 4.38 26.20
C SER A 451 12.76 3.87 25.50
N MET A 452 12.64 3.53 24.22
CA MET A 452 13.77 3.12 23.40
C MET A 452 14.52 4.30 22.80
N GLY A 453 15.84 4.12 22.63
CA GLY A 453 16.71 5.05 21.89
C GLY A 453 16.56 4.89 20.38
N ARG A 454 17.14 5.84 19.63
CA ARG A 454 17.09 5.87 18.15
C ARG A 454 17.79 4.66 17.53
N GLU A 455 18.74 4.08 18.24
CA GLU A 455 19.57 2.95 17.83
C GLU A 455 18.85 1.59 17.94
N VAL A 456 17.76 1.51 18.70
CA VAL A 456 17.13 0.23 19.06
C VAL A 456 16.33 -0.37 17.89
N GLU A 457 15.64 0.45 17.10
CA GLU A 457 14.90 -0.03 15.93
C GLU A 457 15.84 -0.59 14.84
N PRO A 458 16.92 0.11 14.43
CA PRO A 458 17.89 -0.46 13.49
C PRO A 458 18.55 -1.74 14.01
N LEU A 459 18.87 -1.81 15.32
CA LEU A 459 19.42 -3.01 15.94
C LEU A 459 18.42 -4.18 15.91
N THR A 460 17.14 -3.90 16.15
CA THR A 460 16.05 -4.89 16.10
C THR A 460 15.90 -5.44 14.69
N VAL A 461 15.80 -4.56 13.69
CA VAL A 461 15.69 -4.95 12.28
C VAL A 461 16.88 -5.81 11.85
N LYS A 462 18.11 -5.39 12.20
CA LYS A 462 19.32 -6.16 11.92
C LYS A 462 19.26 -7.55 12.57
N THR A 463 18.93 -7.61 13.85
CA THR A 463 18.92 -8.86 14.63
C THR A 463 17.89 -9.85 14.10
N GLU A 464 16.67 -9.39 13.83
CA GLU A 464 15.60 -10.24 13.29
C GLU A 464 15.93 -10.74 11.88
N LEU A 465 16.52 -9.91 11.01
CA LEU A 465 16.96 -10.38 9.70
C LEU A 465 18.08 -11.42 9.80
N GLU A 466 19.06 -11.25 10.70
CA GLU A 466 20.10 -12.25 10.93
C GLU A 466 19.51 -13.58 11.46
N LEU A 467 18.52 -13.51 12.34
CA LEU A 467 17.81 -14.70 12.83
C LEU A 467 16.98 -15.37 11.72
N LEU A 468 16.32 -14.59 10.84
CA LEU A 468 15.60 -15.11 9.68
C LEU A 468 16.54 -15.77 8.66
N GLU A 469 17.72 -15.22 8.44
CA GLU A 469 18.80 -15.83 7.64
C GLU A 469 19.28 -17.14 8.27
N GLU A 470 19.46 -17.17 9.59
CA GLU A 470 19.86 -18.37 10.33
C GLU A 470 18.85 -19.52 10.18
N VAL A 471 17.54 -19.25 10.39
CA VAL A 471 16.51 -20.30 10.30
C VAL A 471 16.19 -20.71 8.86
N SER A 472 16.42 -19.83 7.89
CA SER A 472 16.18 -20.12 6.46
C SER A 472 17.38 -20.78 5.76
N GLY A 473 18.60 -20.46 6.19
CA GLY A 473 19.83 -20.72 5.44
C GLY A 473 19.99 -19.85 4.19
N GLY A 474 19.07 -18.92 3.94
CA GLY A 474 19.06 -18.00 2.81
C GLY A 474 19.63 -16.62 3.17
N ARG A 475 19.94 -15.82 2.15
CA ARG A 475 20.33 -14.41 2.33
C ARG A 475 19.11 -13.51 2.25
N ARG A 476 19.11 -12.43 3.03
CA ARG A 476 18.08 -11.38 2.93
C ARG A 476 17.97 -10.82 1.51
N ARG A 477 16.75 -10.45 1.12
CA ARG A 477 16.44 -9.75 -0.13
C ARG A 477 16.83 -8.28 -0.05
N GLU A 478 17.09 -7.67 -1.19
CA GLU A 478 17.16 -6.21 -1.30
C GLU A 478 15.75 -5.64 -1.32
N ALA A 479 15.52 -4.58 -0.53
CA ALA A 479 14.28 -3.82 -0.58
C ALA A 479 14.44 -2.71 -1.62
N THR A 480 13.97 -2.97 -2.84
CA THR A 480 13.95 -1.99 -3.93
C THR A 480 12.52 -1.73 -4.36
N GLU A 481 12.21 -0.47 -4.63
CA GLU A 481 10.97 -0.09 -5.29
C GLU A 481 11.05 -0.47 -6.78
N ALA A 482 9.94 -0.95 -7.34
CA ALA A 482 9.89 -1.31 -8.75
C ALA A 482 9.88 -0.05 -9.61
N ASP A 483 10.75 0.02 -10.63
CA ASP A 483 10.75 1.12 -11.59
C ASP A 483 9.67 0.89 -12.64
N GLY A 484 8.61 1.69 -12.58
CA GLY A 484 7.56 1.71 -13.58
C GLY A 484 7.96 2.51 -14.83
N PRO A 485 7.08 2.56 -15.85
CA PRO A 485 7.35 3.26 -17.10
C PRO A 485 7.75 4.74 -16.94
N TYR A 486 7.22 5.44 -15.94
CA TYR A 486 7.60 6.82 -15.62
C TYR A 486 9.05 6.92 -15.16
N ALA A 487 9.42 6.12 -14.15
CA ALA A 487 10.76 6.14 -13.58
C ALA A 487 11.81 5.76 -14.62
N GLN A 488 11.50 4.76 -15.46
CA GLN A 488 12.35 4.38 -16.58
C GLN A 488 12.49 5.50 -17.61
N LEU A 489 11.41 6.23 -17.92
CA LEU A 489 11.45 7.37 -18.84
C LEU A 489 12.32 8.51 -18.28
N VAL A 490 12.18 8.85 -17.00
CA VAL A 490 13.02 9.87 -16.33
C VAL A 490 14.49 9.49 -16.41
N VAL A 491 14.86 8.25 -16.09
CA VAL A 491 16.26 7.77 -16.23
C VAL A 491 16.75 7.88 -17.67
N ASN A 492 15.91 7.51 -18.65
CA ASN A 492 16.25 7.58 -20.08
C ASN A 492 16.36 9.02 -20.61
N SER A 493 15.83 10.01 -19.88
CA SER A 493 15.99 11.42 -20.19
C SER A 493 17.33 12.01 -19.69
N GLU A 494 18.20 11.14 -19.15
CA GLU A 494 19.59 11.42 -18.76
C GLU A 494 19.74 12.56 -17.74
N PRO A 495 19.07 12.51 -16.57
CA PRO A 495 19.30 13.47 -15.50
C PRO A 495 20.69 13.29 -14.89
N VAL A 496 21.24 14.38 -14.35
CA VAL A 496 22.46 14.39 -13.53
C VAL A 496 22.24 13.64 -12.22
N ALA A 497 21.05 13.74 -11.65
CA ALA A 497 20.65 13.02 -10.45
C ALA A 497 19.14 12.80 -10.43
N TYR A 498 18.70 11.66 -9.89
CA TYR A 498 17.29 11.30 -9.79
C TYR A 498 17.02 10.52 -8.50
N TRP A 499 16.12 11.03 -7.65
CA TRP A 499 15.73 10.43 -6.38
C TRP A 499 14.23 10.12 -6.38
N ARG A 500 13.90 8.84 -6.19
CA ARG A 500 12.52 8.36 -6.08
C ARG A 500 11.92 8.50 -4.69
N LEU A 501 12.69 8.88 -3.67
CA LEU A 501 12.16 9.18 -2.33
C LEU A 501 11.34 8.05 -1.65
N GLY A 502 11.53 6.81 -2.09
CA GLY A 502 10.91 5.61 -1.53
C GLY A 502 11.70 4.96 -0.39
N GLU A 503 12.57 5.70 0.30
CA GLU A 503 13.42 5.11 1.34
C GLU A 503 12.61 4.60 2.54
N LEU A 504 12.98 3.40 3.01
CA LEU A 504 12.43 2.77 4.22
C LEU A 504 13.12 3.26 5.50
N GLU A 505 14.36 3.73 5.40
CA GLU A 505 15.21 4.06 6.53
C GLU A 505 16.39 4.95 6.15
N GLY A 506 17.04 5.50 7.18
CA GLY A 506 18.27 6.26 7.05
C GLY A 506 18.04 7.74 6.75
N ASP A 507 19.12 8.46 6.49
CA ASP A 507 19.13 9.90 6.24
C ASP A 507 19.63 10.23 4.83
N ARG A 508 19.53 9.27 3.90
CA ARG A 508 20.05 9.39 2.53
C ARG A 508 19.00 8.98 1.52
N ALA A 509 18.65 9.88 0.60
CA ALA A 509 17.90 9.55 -0.61
C ALA A 509 18.84 8.97 -1.67
N LEU A 510 18.46 7.84 -2.25
CA LEU A 510 19.32 7.11 -3.19
C LEU A 510 19.18 7.63 -4.61
N ASP A 511 20.31 7.95 -5.25
CA ASP A 511 20.35 8.36 -6.64
C ASP A 511 20.19 7.13 -7.55
N ARG A 512 19.25 7.22 -8.48
CA ARG A 512 18.83 6.16 -9.39
C ARG A 512 19.54 6.19 -10.74
N THR A 513 20.30 7.25 -11.04
CA THR A 513 21.08 7.35 -12.29
C THR A 513 22.30 6.42 -12.30
N GLY A 514 22.75 5.99 -11.12
CA GLY A 514 24.02 5.28 -10.94
C GLY A 514 25.24 6.20 -10.80
N ALA A 515 25.08 7.53 -10.87
CA ALA A 515 26.16 8.50 -10.70
C ALA A 515 26.61 8.64 -9.23
N GLY A 516 25.79 8.20 -8.27
CA GLY A 516 26.12 8.19 -6.85
C GLY A 516 25.90 9.54 -6.16
N HIS A 517 25.12 10.43 -6.77
CA HIS A 517 24.73 11.74 -6.21
C HIS A 517 23.66 11.58 -5.13
N HIS A 518 23.94 10.79 -4.09
CA HIS A 518 23.00 10.59 -2.99
C HIS A 518 22.74 11.89 -2.23
N ALA A 519 21.47 12.20 -1.98
CA ALA A 519 21.08 13.41 -1.26
C ALA A 519 20.87 13.13 0.23
N LYS A 520 21.10 14.12 1.10
CA LYS A 520 20.92 14.00 2.55
C LYS A 520 19.52 14.46 2.96
N LEU A 521 18.78 13.58 3.61
CA LEU A 521 17.53 13.91 4.30
C LEU A 521 17.86 14.53 5.67
N GLU A 522 17.44 15.77 5.87
CA GLU A 522 17.50 16.40 7.20
C GLU A 522 16.43 15.82 8.14
N PRO A 523 16.57 15.97 9.47
CA PRO A 523 15.51 15.66 10.42
C PRO A 523 14.18 16.37 10.08
N MET A 524 13.10 15.99 10.78
CA MET A 524 11.74 16.45 10.50
C MET A 524 11.17 15.89 9.18
N THR A 525 11.40 14.60 8.96
CA THR A 525 10.84 13.81 7.86
C THR A 525 10.18 12.55 8.40
N ALA A 526 9.24 12.00 7.63
CA ALA A 526 8.63 10.71 7.82
C ALA A 526 8.71 9.93 6.51
N HIS A 527 8.98 8.62 6.59
CA HIS A 527 9.45 7.83 5.46
C HIS A 527 8.42 6.83 4.97
N TYR A 528 8.59 6.40 3.72
CA TYR A 528 7.83 5.32 3.09
C TYR A 528 6.30 5.52 3.02
N LEU A 529 5.85 6.78 2.98
CA LEU A 529 4.42 7.10 2.83
C LEU A 529 3.94 6.89 1.40
N THR A 530 2.62 6.78 1.20
CA THR A 530 2.03 6.73 -0.14
C THR A 530 2.34 8.02 -0.92
N GLY A 531 2.99 7.85 -2.08
CA GLY A 531 3.29 8.86 -3.10
C GLY A 531 2.09 9.21 -4.00
N PRO A 532 2.29 9.89 -5.14
CA PRO A 532 1.27 10.08 -6.16
C PRO A 532 0.77 8.74 -6.71
N GLU A 533 -0.54 8.66 -6.93
CA GLU A 533 -1.23 7.44 -7.37
C GLU A 533 -1.22 7.36 -8.90
N GLY A 534 -0.27 6.62 -9.46
CA GLY A 534 -0.20 6.36 -10.89
C GLY A 534 0.52 5.05 -11.16
N VAL A 535 -0.06 4.20 -12.01
CA VAL A 535 0.58 2.92 -12.39
C VAL A 535 1.89 3.13 -13.16
N GLY A 536 2.13 4.34 -13.66
CA GLY A 536 3.38 4.73 -14.29
C GLY A 536 4.58 4.68 -13.34
N PHE A 537 4.39 4.94 -12.04
CA PHE A 537 5.50 5.00 -11.08
C PHE A 537 6.07 3.62 -10.74
N CYS A 538 5.21 2.66 -10.37
CA CYS A 538 5.64 1.33 -9.87
C CYS A 538 4.89 0.14 -10.50
N GLY A 539 3.93 0.36 -11.40
CA GLY A 539 3.01 -0.66 -11.89
C GLY A 539 1.75 -0.86 -11.03
N PRO A 540 0.87 -1.81 -11.38
CA PRO A 540 -0.46 -1.97 -10.77
C PRO A 540 -0.46 -2.71 -9.43
N ASP A 541 0.65 -3.32 -9.01
CA ASP A 541 0.69 -4.18 -7.81
C ASP A 541 1.55 -3.58 -6.68
N VAL A 542 2.21 -2.45 -6.93
CA VAL A 542 3.16 -1.82 -6.02
C VAL A 542 2.71 -0.38 -5.73
N VAL A 543 2.65 -0.03 -4.45
CA VAL A 543 2.35 1.33 -4.01
C VAL A 543 3.61 2.17 -4.15
N ASN A 544 3.54 3.25 -4.93
CA ASN A 544 4.59 4.25 -5.02
C ASN A 544 4.81 4.96 -3.68
N ARG A 545 6.07 5.14 -3.29
CA ARG A 545 6.49 5.60 -1.96
C ARG A 545 7.19 6.95 -2.03
N CYS A 546 6.96 7.77 -1.01
CA CYS A 546 7.50 9.12 -0.91
C CYS A 546 7.96 9.48 0.51
N ILE A 547 8.63 10.62 0.62
CA ILE A 547 9.00 11.24 1.91
C ILE A 547 8.03 12.37 2.25
N HIS A 548 7.56 12.39 3.51
CA HIS A 548 6.74 13.46 4.08
C HIS A 548 7.60 14.37 4.95
N PHE A 549 7.68 15.65 4.58
CA PHE A 549 8.43 16.70 5.24
C PHE A 549 7.55 17.44 6.26
N ALA A 550 8.08 17.61 7.47
CA ALA A 550 7.50 18.39 8.56
C ALA A 550 8.38 19.63 8.82
N ALA A 551 8.64 20.40 7.75
CA ALA A 551 9.64 21.48 7.67
C ALA A 551 11.13 21.02 7.64
N GLY A 552 11.38 19.73 7.40
CA GLY A 552 12.71 19.23 7.01
C GLY A 552 13.07 19.60 5.56
N ARG A 553 14.26 19.21 5.11
CA ARG A 553 14.72 19.41 3.71
C ARG A 553 15.50 18.20 3.22
N LEU A 554 15.57 18.05 1.91
CA LEU A 554 16.60 17.25 1.24
C LEU A 554 17.71 18.20 0.78
N ALA A 555 18.98 17.84 0.96
CA ALA A 555 20.09 18.69 0.55
C ALA A 555 21.19 17.87 -0.15
N VAL A 556 21.76 18.42 -1.22
CA VAL A 556 22.76 17.75 -2.04
C VAL A 556 23.72 18.74 -2.69
N ASP A 557 24.96 18.31 -2.90
CA ASP A 557 25.93 18.98 -3.75
C ASP A 557 26.04 18.20 -5.06
N LEU A 558 25.73 18.85 -6.18
CA LEU A 558 25.84 18.30 -7.53
C LEU A 558 27.09 18.85 -8.24
N PRO A 559 27.53 18.25 -9.36
CA PRO A 559 28.51 18.89 -10.23
C PRO A 559 28.08 20.30 -10.66
N ASP A 560 29.01 21.12 -11.13
CA ASP A 560 28.64 22.42 -11.72
C ASP A 560 27.91 22.18 -13.06
N ILE A 561 26.58 22.37 -13.03
CA ILE A 561 25.69 22.20 -14.19
C ILE A 561 25.46 23.50 -14.96
N GLY A 562 26.22 24.55 -14.69
CA GLY A 562 26.10 25.84 -15.38
C GLY A 562 24.76 26.55 -15.12
N ASN A 563 24.33 27.37 -16.09
CA ASN A 563 23.14 28.24 -15.99
C ASN A 563 22.00 27.84 -16.94
N GLU A 564 22.09 26.66 -17.55
CA GLU A 564 21.07 26.10 -18.42
C GLU A 564 20.70 24.73 -17.87
N TYR A 565 19.60 24.63 -17.14
CA TYR A 565 19.30 23.42 -16.36
C TYR A 565 17.80 23.29 -16.12
N SER A 566 17.38 22.10 -15.72
CA SER A 566 15.99 21.83 -15.34
C SER A 566 15.90 21.09 -14.01
N VAL A 567 14.82 21.33 -13.28
CA VAL A 567 14.46 20.59 -12.07
C VAL A 567 13.04 20.09 -12.24
N GLU A 568 12.86 18.79 -12.11
CA GLU A 568 11.57 18.10 -12.16
C GLU A 568 11.29 17.48 -10.79
N LEU A 569 10.06 17.58 -10.30
CA LEU A 569 9.64 16.93 -9.06
C LEU A 569 8.13 16.74 -8.99
N TRP A 570 7.69 15.80 -8.16
CA TRP A 570 6.32 15.70 -7.70
C TRP A 570 6.19 16.27 -6.30
N PHE A 571 5.16 17.08 -6.05
CA PHE A 571 4.94 17.67 -4.74
C PHE A 571 3.49 17.60 -4.29
N TRP A 572 3.32 17.56 -2.97
CA TRP A 572 2.04 17.60 -2.29
C TRP A 572 2.14 18.59 -1.15
N ASN A 573 1.39 19.69 -1.23
CA ASN A 573 1.42 20.71 -0.18
C ASN A 573 0.38 20.41 0.92
N GLY A 574 0.84 20.11 2.14
CA GLY A 574 -0.06 19.86 3.27
C GLY A 574 -0.54 21.12 3.99
N PHE A 575 0.10 22.27 3.74
CA PHE A 575 -0.09 23.50 4.48
C PHE A 575 -1.08 24.45 3.77
N PRO A 576 -2.04 25.09 4.46
CA PRO A 576 -2.98 26.00 3.80
C PRO A 576 -2.31 27.24 3.21
N ASN A 577 -2.79 27.68 2.05
CA ASN A 577 -2.21 28.82 1.33
C ASN A 577 -2.43 30.16 2.05
N ASP A 578 -3.45 30.26 2.90
CA ASP A 578 -3.86 31.46 3.61
C ASP A 578 -3.29 31.54 5.05
N ALA A 579 -2.39 30.63 5.43
CA ALA A 579 -1.93 30.51 6.80
C ALA A 579 -0.62 31.27 7.12
N ARG A 580 0.23 31.57 6.12
CA ARG A 580 1.50 32.29 6.31
C ARG A 580 1.93 33.06 5.05
N PRO A 581 2.88 34.02 5.12
CA PRO A 581 3.25 34.87 3.97
C PRO A 581 3.76 34.10 2.75
N VAL A 582 4.56 33.06 2.95
CA VAL A 582 5.00 32.12 1.92
C VAL A 582 4.62 30.72 2.36
N THR A 583 3.79 30.05 1.58
CA THR A 583 3.23 28.74 1.95
C THR A 583 4.27 27.66 1.96
N ALA A 584 5.13 27.56 0.96
CA ALA A 584 6.23 26.61 0.96
C ALA A 584 7.29 26.97 -0.08
N TRP A 585 8.55 26.61 0.17
CA TRP A 585 9.57 26.51 -0.88
C TRP A 585 9.75 25.04 -1.27
N LEU A 586 9.70 24.75 -2.56
CA LEU A 586 9.72 23.40 -3.13
C LEU A 586 11.13 22.98 -3.52
N PHE A 587 11.89 23.88 -4.18
CA PHE A 587 13.33 23.70 -4.39
C PHE A 587 14.07 25.03 -4.31
N SER A 588 15.37 24.93 -4.06
CA SER A 588 16.29 26.06 -4.14
C SER A 588 17.70 25.62 -4.57
N ARG A 589 18.36 26.42 -5.41
CA ARG A 589 19.79 26.34 -5.69
C ARG A 589 20.46 27.59 -5.12
N GLY A 590 21.33 27.44 -4.13
CA GLY A 590 21.95 28.57 -3.43
C GLY A 590 22.78 28.15 -2.21
N PRO A 591 23.48 29.09 -1.55
CA PRO A 591 24.34 28.79 -0.39
C PRO A 591 23.52 28.46 0.88
N GLU A 592 24.06 27.61 1.77
CA GLU A 592 23.48 27.42 3.12
C GLU A 592 23.54 28.72 3.91
N GLY A 593 22.46 29.05 4.61
CA GLY A 593 22.39 30.20 5.52
C GLY A 593 22.36 31.57 4.84
N ASP A 594 22.20 31.64 3.52
CA ASP A 594 22.26 32.93 2.81
C ASP A 594 20.98 33.77 2.94
N GLU A 595 20.99 34.71 3.88
CA GLU A 595 19.89 35.67 4.10
C GLU A 595 19.67 36.64 2.94
N LEU A 596 20.65 36.81 2.04
CA LEU A 596 20.51 37.63 0.83
C LEU A 596 19.66 36.92 -0.25
N ARG A 597 19.34 35.64 -0.04
CA ARG A 597 18.50 34.83 -0.92
C ARG A 597 19.09 34.72 -2.34
N ARG A 598 20.41 34.67 -2.43
CA ARG A 598 21.13 34.55 -3.71
C ARG A 598 20.94 33.15 -4.25
N GLY A 599 20.20 33.02 -5.34
CA GLY A 599 19.94 31.72 -5.91
C GLY A 599 18.73 31.69 -6.83
N ASP A 600 18.31 30.47 -7.16
CA ASP A 600 17.00 30.17 -7.73
C ASP A 600 16.17 29.49 -6.65
N SER A 601 14.92 29.90 -6.50
CA SER A 601 13.97 29.24 -5.59
C SER A 601 12.59 29.23 -6.20
N VAL A 602 11.93 28.08 -6.14
CA VAL A 602 10.54 27.93 -6.58
C VAL A 602 9.67 27.58 -5.39
N GLY A 603 8.56 28.30 -5.25
CA GLY A 603 7.70 28.20 -4.08
C GLY A 603 6.25 28.55 -4.36
N ILE A 604 5.44 28.34 -3.34
CA ILE A 604 4.02 28.65 -3.29
C ILE A 604 3.85 29.89 -2.43
N ASN A 605 3.27 30.93 -2.99
CA ASN A 605 2.97 32.14 -2.23
C ASN A 605 1.84 31.91 -1.23
N GLY A 606 1.77 32.74 -0.21
CA GLY A 606 0.66 32.74 0.73
C GLY A 606 0.11 34.14 0.93
N THR A 607 -0.05 34.55 2.19
CA THR A 607 -0.70 35.82 2.56
C THR A 607 0.08 37.08 2.19
N SER A 608 1.30 36.95 1.66
CA SER A 608 2.05 38.07 1.07
C SER A 608 1.45 38.56 -0.27
N SER A 609 0.50 37.81 -0.83
CA SER A 609 -0.19 38.09 -2.09
C SER A 609 -1.70 38.20 -1.88
N ASN A 610 -2.35 39.03 -2.68
CA ASN A 610 -3.82 39.09 -2.75
C ASN A 610 -4.44 37.85 -3.45
N ALA A 611 -3.60 37.01 -4.05
CA ALA A 611 -3.94 35.72 -4.62
C ALA A 611 -3.00 34.64 -4.04
N PRO A 612 -3.34 34.03 -2.89
CA PRO A 612 -2.53 33.00 -2.25
C PRO A 612 -2.61 31.66 -2.98
N GLY A 613 -1.54 30.86 -2.93
CA GLY A 613 -1.44 29.55 -3.56
C GLY A 613 -0.84 29.52 -4.97
N LEU A 614 -0.44 30.65 -5.54
CA LEU A 614 0.23 30.72 -6.83
C LEU A 614 1.68 30.23 -6.72
N LEU A 615 2.15 29.57 -7.78
CA LEU A 615 3.55 29.22 -7.94
C LEU A 615 4.35 30.44 -8.38
N GLY A 616 5.59 30.53 -7.89
CA GLY A 616 6.49 31.62 -8.24
C GLY A 616 7.97 31.21 -8.26
N ILE A 617 8.74 32.02 -8.99
CA ILE A 617 10.20 31.94 -9.09
C ILE A 617 10.78 33.19 -8.42
N GLU A 618 11.52 32.98 -7.34
CA GLU A 618 12.40 33.99 -6.74
C GLU A 618 13.83 33.70 -7.19
N SER A 619 14.45 34.66 -7.86
CA SER A 619 15.81 34.50 -8.37
C SER A 619 16.58 35.82 -8.36
N GLY A 620 17.89 35.75 -8.17
CA GLY A 620 18.75 36.94 -8.21
C GLY A 620 18.90 37.71 -6.88
N GLY A 621 18.27 37.25 -5.79
CA GLY A 621 18.35 37.86 -4.46
C GLY A 621 17.03 38.45 -3.96
N LYS A 622 16.98 38.79 -2.67
CA LYS A 622 15.77 39.23 -1.96
C LYS A 622 15.08 40.49 -2.52
N ASP A 623 15.81 41.31 -3.27
CA ASP A 623 15.34 42.60 -3.81
C ASP A 623 14.89 42.50 -5.28
N GLN A 624 14.95 41.30 -5.87
CA GLN A 624 14.51 41.06 -7.26
C GLN A 624 13.00 40.80 -7.34
N PRO A 625 12.35 41.17 -8.45
CA PRO A 625 10.94 40.87 -8.67
C PRO A 625 10.72 39.36 -8.82
N GLU A 626 9.65 38.86 -8.21
CA GLU A 626 9.25 37.47 -8.33
C GLU A 626 8.33 37.26 -9.53
N LEU A 627 8.59 36.23 -10.33
CA LEU A 627 7.71 35.83 -11.43
C LEU A 627 6.64 34.87 -10.89
N ARG A 628 5.36 35.13 -11.15
CA ARG A 628 4.24 34.34 -10.62
C ARG A 628 3.16 34.10 -11.66
N GLY A 629 2.47 32.97 -11.55
CA GLY A 629 1.41 32.61 -12.48
C GLY A 629 0.82 31.23 -12.20
N GLY A 630 -0.03 30.79 -13.14
CA GLY A 630 -0.75 29.52 -13.04
C GLY A 630 -1.95 29.53 -12.08
N PRO A 631 -2.59 28.37 -11.90
CA PRO A 631 -3.68 28.22 -10.95
C PRO A 631 -3.17 28.20 -9.50
N ALA A 632 -4.06 28.53 -8.56
CA ALA A 632 -3.76 28.35 -7.14
C ALA A 632 -3.69 26.86 -6.79
N ILE A 633 -2.54 26.44 -6.27
CA ILE A 633 -2.28 25.07 -5.82
C ILE A 633 -3.28 24.69 -4.75
N GLN A 634 -4.03 23.61 -4.97
CA GLN A 634 -4.94 23.11 -3.95
C GLN A 634 -4.14 22.34 -2.89
N PRO A 635 -4.23 22.72 -1.60
CA PRO A 635 -3.60 21.93 -0.56
C PRO A 635 -4.12 20.49 -0.60
N LYS A 636 -3.24 19.58 -0.21
CA LYS A 636 -3.49 18.14 -0.11
C LYS A 636 -3.75 17.45 -1.45
N THR A 637 -3.24 17.99 -2.55
CA THR A 637 -3.24 17.36 -3.88
C THR A 637 -1.81 17.22 -4.42
N TRP A 638 -1.56 16.17 -5.21
CA TRP A 638 -0.26 15.98 -5.86
C TRP A 638 -0.20 16.76 -7.16
N HIS A 639 0.96 17.29 -7.47
CA HIS A 639 1.24 18.02 -8.70
C HIS A 639 2.62 17.67 -9.24
N HIS A 640 2.76 17.68 -10.56
CA HIS A 640 4.03 17.57 -11.27
C HIS A 640 4.54 18.96 -11.61
N LEU A 641 5.79 19.26 -11.24
CA LEU A 641 6.40 20.56 -11.44
C LEU A 641 7.70 20.40 -12.22
N VAL A 642 7.89 21.23 -13.26
CA VAL A 642 9.17 21.37 -13.94
C VAL A 642 9.58 22.84 -14.00
N PHE A 643 10.75 23.14 -13.47
CA PHE A 643 11.45 24.41 -13.67
C PHE A 643 12.50 24.24 -14.77
N VAL A 644 12.57 25.23 -15.65
CA VAL A 644 13.53 25.28 -16.76
C VAL A 644 14.23 26.63 -16.74
N ARG A 645 15.57 26.64 -16.77
CA ARG A 645 16.38 27.85 -16.96
C ARG A 645 17.16 27.77 -18.27
N ARG A 646 17.12 28.86 -19.06
CA ARG A 646 17.88 29.09 -20.29
C ARG A 646 18.65 30.42 -20.16
N GLY A 647 19.79 30.40 -19.48
CA GLY A 647 20.52 31.62 -19.15
C GLY A 647 19.69 32.49 -18.20
N LYS A 648 19.27 33.69 -18.61
CA LYS A 648 18.39 34.56 -17.82
C LYS A 648 16.90 34.25 -17.97
N HIS A 649 16.51 33.51 -19.00
CA HIS A 649 15.12 33.15 -19.20
C HIS A 649 14.75 31.96 -18.30
N VAL A 650 13.60 32.02 -17.63
CA VAL A 650 13.12 30.96 -16.74
C VAL A 650 11.65 30.66 -17.00
N GLU A 651 11.29 29.39 -16.85
CA GLU A 651 9.94 28.87 -17.10
C GLU A 651 9.52 27.89 -15.99
N LEU A 652 8.22 27.87 -15.68
CA LEU A 652 7.58 26.83 -14.85
C LEU A 652 6.48 26.14 -15.63
N PHE A 653 6.49 24.82 -15.62
CA PHE A 653 5.43 23.97 -16.13
C PHE A 653 4.76 23.24 -14.96
N LEU A 654 3.45 23.09 -15.04
CA LEU A 654 2.63 22.42 -14.03
C LEU A 654 1.79 21.35 -14.71
N ASP A 655 1.80 20.13 -14.15
CA ASP A 655 0.95 19.02 -14.56
C ASP A 655 1.00 18.74 -16.07
N GLY A 656 2.21 18.75 -16.64
CA GLY A 656 2.45 18.48 -18.06
C GLY A 656 1.83 19.51 -19.01
N SER A 657 1.60 20.75 -18.56
CA SER A 657 1.04 21.82 -19.37
C SER A 657 1.83 22.01 -20.68
N ALA A 658 1.11 22.22 -21.79
CA ALA A 658 1.75 22.41 -23.10
C ALA A 658 2.56 23.72 -23.18
N GLU A 659 2.12 24.73 -22.43
CA GLU A 659 2.77 26.03 -22.28
C GLU A 659 3.16 26.24 -20.81
N PRO A 660 4.22 27.02 -20.52
CA PRO A 660 4.60 27.32 -19.15
C PRO A 660 3.55 28.19 -18.45
N ILE A 661 3.29 27.91 -17.17
CA ILE A 661 2.41 28.72 -16.32
C ILE A 661 3.07 30.02 -15.83
N VAL A 662 4.41 30.07 -15.89
CA VAL A 662 5.24 31.24 -15.62
C VAL A 662 6.37 31.25 -16.65
N SER A 663 6.61 32.36 -17.32
CA SER A 663 7.73 32.56 -18.23
C SER A 663 8.22 34.01 -18.14
N GLY A 664 9.53 34.22 -18.07
CA GLY A 664 10.10 35.56 -18.00
C GLY A 664 11.61 35.59 -17.76
N GLU A 665 12.17 36.79 -17.66
CA GLU A 665 13.58 37.02 -17.36
C GLU A 665 13.82 37.06 -15.84
N ALA A 666 14.89 36.41 -15.40
CA ALA A 666 15.33 36.35 -14.02
C ALA A 666 16.87 36.35 -13.90
N GLU A 667 17.40 37.23 -13.07
CA GLU A 667 18.84 37.37 -12.85
C GLU A 667 19.47 36.10 -12.25
N ILE A 668 20.72 35.80 -12.61
CA ILE A 668 21.44 34.65 -12.05
C ILE A 668 22.03 35.07 -10.71
N GLY A 669 21.37 34.67 -9.62
CA GLY A 669 21.67 35.16 -8.28
C GLY A 669 22.74 34.40 -7.52
N TYR A 670 22.93 33.10 -7.78
CA TYR A 670 23.87 32.28 -7.02
C TYR A 670 25.34 32.58 -7.38
N PRO A 671 26.29 32.39 -6.46
CA PRO A 671 27.72 32.50 -6.76
C PRO A 671 28.15 31.56 -7.90
N ALA A 672 29.15 31.98 -8.69
CA ALA A 672 29.73 31.12 -9.72
C ALA A 672 30.22 29.80 -9.10
N GLY A 673 29.91 28.67 -9.74
CA GLY A 673 30.21 27.34 -9.23
C GLY A 673 29.33 26.88 -8.06
N CYS A 674 28.15 27.49 -7.84
CA CYS A 674 27.21 27.02 -6.82
C CYS A 674 26.65 25.63 -7.19
N THR A 675 27.07 24.63 -6.43
CA THR A 675 26.71 23.21 -6.56
C THR A 675 25.56 22.77 -5.66
N ARG A 676 25.13 23.64 -4.74
CA ARG A 676 24.26 23.27 -3.63
C ARG A 676 22.78 23.39 -3.99
N PHE A 677 22.05 22.30 -3.79
CA PHE A 677 20.60 22.22 -3.97
C PHE A 677 19.89 21.82 -2.67
N TYR A 678 18.67 22.35 -2.53
CA TYR A 678 17.72 22.03 -1.49
C TYR A 678 16.38 21.68 -2.12
N PHE A 679 15.71 20.67 -1.57
CA PHE A 679 14.32 20.35 -1.88
C PHE A 679 13.51 20.34 -0.58
N GLY A 680 12.26 20.80 -0.67
CA GLY A 680 11.39 21.03 0.49
C GLY A 680 11.80 22.26 1.32
N GLY A 681 12.64 23.14 0.79
CA GLY A 681 13.03 24.38 1.46
C GLY A 681 14.13 25.13 0.72
N ARG A 682 14.73 26.11 1.41
CA ARG A 682 15.87 26.90 0.92
C ARG A 682 17.03 26.91 1.91
N GLY A 683 18.19 27.43 1.49
CA GLY A 683 19.40 27.57 2.30
C GLY A 683 19.20 28.28 3.65
N ASP A 684 18.29 29.25 3.74
CA ASP A 684 17.95 30.00 4.96
C ASP A 684 16.88 29.33 5.85
N ARG A 685 16.32 28.19 5.42
CA ARG A 685 15.30 27.41 6.13
C ARG A 685 13.97 28.16 6.36
N ALA A 686 13.76 29.29 5.70
CA ALA A 686 12.49 30.00 5.78
C ALA A 686 11.41 29.20 5.05
N ALA A 687 10.20 29.11 5.62
CA ALA A 687 9.01 28.51 5.00
C ALA A 687 9.25 27.15 4.32
N SER A 688 10.03 26.26 4.95
CA SER A 688 10.21 24.89 4.47
C SER A 688 8.86 24.17 4.29
N LEU A 689 8.85 23.22 3.35
CA LEU A 689 7.67 22.44 2.99
C LEU A 689 7.16 21.64 4.20
N GLU A 690 5.85 21.76 4.43
CA GLU A 690 5.07 20.89 5.28
C GLU A 690 4.11 20.11 4.38
N GLY A 691 4.59 18.98 3.89
CA GLY A 691 4.02 18.28 2.74
C GLY A 691 4.95 17.19 2.22
N LYS A 692 4.65 16.59 1.08
CA LYS A 692 5.42 15.45 0.55
C LYS A 692 6.12 15.82 -0.74
N LEU A 693 7.26 15.18 -0.99
CA LEU A 693 7.94 15.22 -2.28
C LEU A 693 8.18 13.80 -2.76
N ASP A 694 8.20 13.66 -4.07
CA ASP A 694 8.52 12.43 -4.76
C ASP A 694 9.23 12.72 -6.09
N GLU A 695 9.90 11.72 -6.65
CA GLU A 695 10.33 11.68 -8.06
C GLU A 695 11.14 12.93 -8.50
N ILE A 696 12.18 13.29 -7.74
CA ILE A 696 13.00 14.49 -7.96
C ILE A 696 14.10 14.19 -8.97
N ALA A 697 14.15 14.90 -10.09
CA ALA A 697 15.22 14.82 -11.09
C ALA A 697 15.84 16.20 -11.40
N VAL A 698 17.16 16.22 -11.60
CA VAL A 698 17.92 17.42 -12.00
C VAL A 698 18.66 17.14 -13.30
N TYR A 699 18.51 18.04 -14.27
CA TYR A 699 19.13 17.95 -15.59
C TYR A 699 20.09 19.13 -15.79
N ASP A 700 21.26 18.88 -16.38
CA ASP A 700 22.22 19.90 -16.82
C ASP A 700 21.87 20.53 -18.18
N ARG A 701 20.60 20.40 -18.57
CA ARG A 701 20.03 20.96 -19.77
C ARG A 701 18.60 21.45 -19.55
N PRO A 702 18.14 22.40 -20.35
CA PRO A 702 16.73 22.76 -20.43
C PRO A 702 15.91 21.61 -21.06
N LEU A 703 14.85 21.15 -20.40
CA LEU A 703 13.88 20.21 -20.98
C LEU A 703 13.00 20.93 -22.00
N ALA A 704 12.62 20.23 -23.08
CA ALA A 704 11.61 20.72 -24.01
C ALA A 704 10.19 20.55 -23.43
N PRO A 705 9.22 21.44 -23.77
CA PRO A 705 7.82 21.28 -23.32
C PRO A 705 7.21 19.92 -23.67
N SER A 706 7.60 19.33 -24.80
CA SER A 706 7.18 17.98 -25.19
C SER A 706 7.72 16.89 -24.25
N GLU A 707 8.96 17.03 -23.76
CA GLU A 707 9.53 16.09 -22.78
C GLU A 707 8.79 16.19 -21.44
N VAL A 708 8.56 17.41 -20.95
CA VAL A 708 7.80 17.68 -19.72
C VAL A 708 6.43 17.02 -19.76
N ARG A 709 5.69 17.24 -20.87
CA ARG A 709 4.38 16.63 -21.08
C ARG A 709 4.45 15.10 -21.15
N MET A 710 5.47 14.55 -21.80
CA MET A 710 5.64 13.10 -21.90
C MET A 710 5.92 12.46 -20.54
N HIS A 711 6.77 13.06 -19.69
CA HIS A 711 7.00 12.58 -18.33
C HIS A 711 5.69 12.56 -17.53
N TYR A 712 4.95 13.67 -17.53
CA TYR A 712 3.66 13.75 -16.83
C TYR A 712 2.67 12.66 -17.28
N LEU A 713 2.48 12.50 -18.60
CA LEU A 713 1.54 11.50 -19.13
C LEU A 713 1.98 10.07 -18.80
N GLN A 714 3.28 9.80 -18.77
CA GLN A 714 3.81 8.48 -18.45
C GLN A 714 3.56 8.08 -17.00
N SER A 715 3.40 9.07 -16.10
CA SER A 715 3.06 8.85 -14.69
C SER A 715 1.69 8.21 -14.53
N ASN A 716 0.77 8.45 -15.48
CA ASN A 716 -0.64 8.11 -15.37
C ASN A 716 -1.27 8.77 -14.11
N TYR A 717 -1.23 10.09 -13.97
CA TYR A 717 -1.86 10.86 -12.87
C TYR A 717 -2.58 12.11 -13.44
N PRO A 718 -3.62 12.73 -12.83
CA PRO A 718 -4.43 12.36 -11.65
C PRO A 718 -5.65 11.50 -11.96
N HIS A 719 -5.98 11.32 -13.24
CA HIS A 719 -7.29 10.83 -13.63
C HIS A 719 -7.36 9.31 -13.82
N THR A 720 -6.29 8.57 -13.58
CA THR A 720 -6.31 7.13 -13.85
C THR A 720 -6.97 6.33 -12.73
N PRO A 721 -7.52 5.15 -13.06
CA PRO A 721 -7.95 4.13 -12.12
C PRO A 721 -6.96 3.97 -10.96
N SER A 722 -7.46 4.13 -9.74
CA SER A 722 -6.72 3.86 -8.50
C SER A 722 -6.41 2.36 -8.38
N LEU A 723 -5.50 1.99 -7.47
CA LEU A 723 -5.25 0.58 -7.15
C LEU A 723 -6.53 -0.15 -6.72
N ALA A 724 -7.44 0.54 -6.05
CA ALA A 724 -8.74 -0.01 -5.67
C ALA A 724 -9.61 -0.34 -6.90
N ASP A 725 -9.53 0.47 -7.96
CA ASP A 725 -10.28 0.25 -9.19
C ASP A 725 -9.75 -0.98 -9.96
N PHE A 726 -8.42 -1.15 -10.03
CA PHE A 726 -7.82 -2.37 -10.59
C PHE A 726 -8.24 -3.63 -9.84
N ARG A 727 -8.20 -3.59 -8.50
CA ARG A 727 -8.60 -4.71 -7.65
C ARG A 727 -10.07 -5.05 -7.83
N LYS A 728 -10.94 -4.04 -7.80
CA LYS A 728 -12.38 -4.20 -8.00
C LYS A 728 -12.69 -4.77 -9.39
N MET A 729 -12.04 -4.27 -10.44
CA MET A 729 -12.18 -4.82 -11.78
C MET A 729 -11.76 -6.30 -11.82
N GLU A 730 -10.61 -6.67 -11.23
CA GLU A 730 -10.13 -8.07 -11.16
C GLU A 730 -11.10 -9.01 -10.44
N GLU A 731 -11.78 -8.54 -9.39
CA GLU A 731 -12.82 -9.30 -8.69
C GLU A 731 -14.05 -9.57 -9.58
N LEU A 732 -14.36 -8.66 -10.50
CA LEU A 732 -15.56 -8.70 -11.35
C LEU A 732 -15.34 -9.36 -12.72
N LEU A 733 -14.10 -9.72 -13.05
CA LEU A 733 -13.78 -10.35 -14.33
C LEU A 733 -14.48 -11.71 -14.52
N PRO A 734 -14.96 -12.03 -15.74
CA PRO A 734 -15.45 -13.36 -16.07
C PRO A 734 -14.40 -14.45 -15.77
N THR A 735 -14.85 -15.55 -15.17
CA THR A 735 -14.02 -16.72 -14.84
C THR A 735 -14.05 -17.81 -15.91
N SER A 736 -14.93 -17.70 -16.92
CA SER A 736 -15.05 -18.64 -18.03
C SER A 736 -15.41 -17.95 -19.33
N ALA A 737 -14.92 -18.50 -20.44
CA ALA A 737 -15.26 -18.04 -21.79
C ALA A 737 -16.73 -18.35 -22.12
N THR A 738 -17.37 -17.53 -22.97
CA THR A 738 -18.75 -17.79 -23.47
C THR A 738 -18.77 -18.88 -24.52
N ALA A 739 -17.77 -18.89 -25.41
CA ALA A 739 -17.56 -19.95 -26.38
C ALA A 739 -16.19 -20.60 -26.15
N THR A 740 -16.09 -21.91 -26.34
CA THR A 740 -14.79 -22.57 -26.36
C THR A 740 -13.98 -22.08 -27.57
N PRO A 741 -12.74 -21.58 -27.40
CA PRO A 741 -11.90 -21.16 -28.52
C PRO A 741 -11.65 -22.33 -29.48
N ARG A 742 -11.80 -22.09 -30.78
CA ARG A 742 -11.60 -23.15 -31.81
C ARG A 742 -10.13 -23.51 -32.01
N ARG A 743 -9.24 -22.60 -31.60
CA ARG A 743 -7.78 -22.73 -31.58
C ARG A 743 -7.22 -21.68 -30.64
N GLN A 744 -5.92 -21.72 -30.38
CA GLN A 744 -5.24 -20.63 -29.68
C GLN A 744 -5.39 -19.32 -30.47
N ARG A 745 -5.88 -18.28 -29.80
CA ARG A 745 -6.14 -16.96 -30.37
C ARG A 745 -5.10 -15.95 -29.93
N LYS A 746 -4.65 -15.09 -30.84
CA LYS A 746 -3.73 -13.98 -30.56
C LYS A 746 -4.43 -12.63 -30.80
N LEU A 747 -4.42 -11.78 -29.78
CA LEU A 747 -5.08 -10.48 -29.77
C LEU A 747 -4.04 -9.37 -29.59
N LEU A 748 -3.97 -8.43 -30.53
CA LEU A 748 -3.16 -7.22 -30.38
C LEU A 748 -4.01 -6.13 -29.72
N ILE A 749 -3.50 -5.50 -28.66
CA ILE A 749 -4.12 -4.33 -28.04
C ILE A 749 -3.25 -3.12 -28.41
N LEU A 750 -3.88 -2.13 -29.03
CA LEU A 750 -3.29 -0.81 -29.31
C LEU A 750 -4.05 0.24 -28.52
N ASP A 751 -3.32 1.15 -27.88
CA ASP A 751 -3.88 2.17 -26.97
C ASP A 751 -3.30 3.58 -27.18
N ARG A 752 -2.50 3.76 -28.24
CA ARG A 752 -1.87 5.05 -28.56
C ARG A 752 -2.91 6.16 -28.66
N ALA A 753 -2.79 7.18 -27.82
CA ALA A 753 -3.60 8.40 -27.90
C ALA A 753 -2.71 9.59 -28.29
N ASN A 754 -2.81 10.04 -29.55
CA ASN A 754 -2.17 11.27 -30.00
C ASN A 754 -3.04 12.51 -29.68
N GLY A 755 -4.32 12.31 -29.37
CA GLY A 755 -5.26 13.34 -28.96
C GLY A 755 -5.46 13.33 -27.45
N PHE A 756 -6.71 13.24 -27.02
CA PHE A 756 -7.06 13.06 -25.62
C PHE A 756 -6.66 11.65 -25.16
N TYR A 757 -5.93 11.57 -24.05
CA TYR A 757 -5.59 10.31 -23.39
C TYR A 757 -6.68 9.99 -22.37
N HIS A 758 -7.44 8.93 -22.64
CA HIS A 758 -8.47 8.46 -21.72
C HIS A 758 -7.82 7.82 -20.50
N PRO A 759 -8.11 8.32 -19.29
CA PRO A 759 -7.45 7.82 -18.10
C PRO A 759 -7.71 6.34 -17.78
N THR A 760 -8.80 5.78 -18.32
CA THR A 760 -9.17 4.36 -18.20
C THR A 760 -8.35 3.42 -19.08
N ILE A 761 -7.52 3.91 -20.00
CA ILE A 761 -6.68 3.08 -20.90
C ILE A 761 -5.97 1.94 -20.14
N PRO A 762 -5.24 2.20 -19.03
CA PRO A 762 -4.53 1.15 -18.29
C PRO A 762 -5.46 0.09 -17.68
N LEU A 763 -6.63 0.48 -17.16
CA LEU A 763 -7.61 -0.45 -16.57
C LEU A 763 -8.28 -1.30 -17.64
N ALA A 764 -8.62 -0.71 -18.78
CA ALA A 764 -9.18 -1.42 -19.92
C ALA A 764 -8.19 -2.44 -20.51
N ASN A 765 -6.93 -2.04 -20.70
CA ASN A 765 -5.84 -2.94 -21.14
C ASN A 765 -5.73 -4.13 -20.17
N ARG A 766 -5.62 -3.86 -18.87
CA ARG A 766 -5.52 -4.90 -17.84
C ARG A 766 -6.75 -5.82 -17.85
N ALA A 767 -7.96 -5.27 -17.96
CA ALA A 767 -9.19 -6.05 -18.02
C ALA A 767 -9.16 -7.02 -19.20
N ILE A 768 -8.81 -6.54 -20.40
CA ILE A 768 -8.72 -7.38 -21.61
C ILE A 768 -7.65 -8.47 -21.45
N GLN A 769 -6.45 -8.13 -20.97
CA GLN A 769 -5.40 -9.11 -20.74
C GLN A 769 -5.84 -10.20 -19.76
N ARG A 770 -6.37 -9.81 -18.61
CA ARG A 770 -6.78 -10.71 -17.53
C ARG A 770 -8.01 -11.53 -17.88
N MET A 771 -8.93 -11.01 -18.70
CA MET A 771 -10.01 -11.81 -19.27
C MET A 771 -9.47 -12.94 -20.13
N GLY A 772 -8.51 -12.67 -21.01
CA GLY A 772 -7.85 -13.71 -21.81
C GLY A 772 -7.19 -14.80 -20.95
N GLU A 773 -6.42 -14.39 -19.93
CA GLU A 773 -5.74 -15.28 -18.99
C GLU A 773 -6.71 -16.14 -18.16
N ARG A 774 -7.71 -15.52 -17.52
CA ARG A 774 -8.64 -16.21 -16.61
C ARG A 774 -9.57 -17.16 -17.34
N THR A 775 -9.97 -16.82 -18.55
CA THR A 775 -10.93 -17.61 -19.33
C THR A 775 -10.28 -18.58 -20.31
N ALA A 776 -8.96 -18.45 -20.52
CA ALA A 776 -8.21 -19.09 -21.58
C ALA A 776 -8.75 -18.81 -22.99
N ALA A 777 -9.50 -17.71 -23.19
CA ALA A 777 -10.13 -17.40 -24.46
C ALA A 777 -9.13 -16.97 -25.56
N TYR A 778 -8.08 -16.24 -25.18
CA TYR A 778 -7.07 -15.68 -26.08
C TYR A 778 -5.81 -15.28 -25.30
N GLN A 779 -4.72 -15.08 -26.03
CA GLN A 779 -3.49 -14.46 -25.55
C GLN A 779 -3.36 -13.06 -26.12
N THR A 780 -2.80 -12.15 -25.34
CA THR A 780 -2.71 -10.73 -25.67
C THR A 780 -1.26 -10.30 -25.93
N THR A 781 -1.11 -9.29 -26.77
CA THR A 781 0.10 -8.47 -26.89
C THR A 781 -0.34 -7.02 -26.80
N LEU A 782 0.20 -6.27 -25.84
CA LEU A 782 -0.05 -4.83 -25.70
C LEU A 782 1.10 -4.07 -26.37
N ASP A 783 0.79 -3.13 -27.25
CA ASP A 783 1.78 -2.30 -27.91
C ASP A 783 1.27 -0.85 -28.06
N HIS A 784 2.15 0.12 -27.84
CA HIS A 784 1.84 1.55 -27.91
C HIS A 784 2.24 2.18 -29.25
N GLY A 785 2.92 1.45 -30.13
CA GLY A 785 3.54 1.92 -31.36
C GLY A 785 2.70 1.65 -32.60
N LEU A 786 2.46 2.69 -33.41
CA LEU A 786 1.77 2.56 -34.70
C LEU A 786 2.60 1.78 -35.75
N GLY A 787 3.87 1.46 -35.46
CA GLY A 787 4.71 0.57 -36.26
C GLY A 787 4.17 -0.87 -36.37
N MET A 788 3.21 -1.25 -35.53
CA MET A 788 2.49 -2.52 -35.62
C MET A 788 1.55 -2.61 -36.84
N LEU A 789 1.17 -1.48 -37.44
CA LEU A 789 0.25 -1.43 -38.58
C LEU A 789 0.95 -1.74 -39.90
N THR A 790 1.57 -2.92 -40.01
CA THR A 790 2.17 -3.42 -41.24
C THR A 790 1.64 -4.81 -41.57
N PRO A 791 1.60 -5.24 -42.84
CA PRO A 791 1.06 -6.56 -43.20
C PRO A 791 1.76 -7.70 -42.46
N LYS A 792 3.08 -7.60 -42.30
CA LYS A 792 3.89 -8.62 -41.62
C LYS A 792 3.53 -8.74 -40.14
N ARG A 793 3.40 -7.62 -39.43
CA ARG A 793 3.07 -7.61 -37.99
C ARG A 793 1.62 -7.99 -37.74
N LEU A 794 0.69 -7.48 -38.53
CA LEU A 794 -0.73 -7.78 -38.36
C LEU A 794 -1.06 -9.25 -38.64
N ALA A 795 -0.32 -9.92 -39.54
CA ALA A 795 -0.48 -11.35 -39.80
C ALA A 795 -0.15 -12.25 -38.60
N GLU A 796 0.51 -11.73 -37.55
CA GLU A 796 0.80 -12.47 -36.32
C GLU A 796 -0.44 -12.60 -35.39
N PHE A 797 -1.52 -11.86 -35.68
CA PHE A 797 -2.69 -11.72 -34.82
C PHE A 797 -3.98 -12.13 -35.53
N ASP A 798 -4.96 -12.57 -34.73
CA ASP A 798 -6.30 -12.94 -35.21
C ASP A 798 -7.28 -11.77 -35.13
N ALA A 799 -7.05 -10.86 -34.18
CA ALA A 799 -7.81 -9.64 -34.03
C ALA A 799 -6.99 -8.52 -33.37
N ILE A 800 -7.47 -7.29 -33.52
CA ILE A 800 -6.90 -6.09 -32.91
C ILE A 800 -7.98 -5.42 -32.05
N VAL A 801 -7.61 -4.95 -30.86
CA VAL A 801 -8.40 -4.04 -30.03
C VAL A 801 -7.79 -2.65 -30.10
N LEU A 802 -8.58 -1.68 -30.51
CA LEU A 802 -8.28 -0.26 -30.41
C LEU A 802 -8.90 0.25 -29.10
N ASN A 803 -8.12 0.24 -28.03
CA ASN A 803 -8.57 0.66 -26.72
C ASN A 803 -8.36 2.16 -26.54
N ASN A 804 -9.43 2.96 -26.67
CA ASN A 804 -9.38 4.41 -26.43
C ASN A 804 -8.28 5.17 -27.20
N THR A 805 -7.82 4.59 -28.30
CA THR A 805 -6.85 5.22 -29.20
C THR A 805 -7.45 6.49 -29.79
N SER A 806 -6.68 7.56 -29.93
CA SER A 806 -7.24 8.84 -30.39
C SER A 806 -6.31 9.59 -31.34
N ASN A 807 -6.92 10.30 -32.30
CA ASN A 807 -6.28 11.26 -33.21
C ASN A 807 -5.02 10.74 -33.94
N TRP A 808 -5.04 9.49 -34.40
CA TRP A 808 -3.92 8.89 -35.10
C TRP A 808 -3.55 9.62 -36.40
N THR A 809 -2.25 9.79 -36.60
CA THR A 809 -1.67 10.14 -37.90
C THR A 809 -0.91 8.92 -38.40
N ILE A 810 -1.48 8.25 -39.41
CA ILE A 810 -0.91 7.03 -40.01
C ILE A 810 -0.72 7.20 -41.52
N THR A 811 0.33 6.59 -42.04
CA THR A 811 0.68 6.58 -43.46
C THR A 811 -0.36 5.81 -44.28
N ASP A 812 -0.40 6.04 -45.60
CA ASP A 812 -1.33 5.32 -46.48
C ASP A 812 -1.05 3.82 -46.52
N ASP A 813 0.21 3.40 -46.35
CA ASP A 813 0.57 1.98 -46.22
C ASP A 813 0.00 1.37 -44.93
N GLN A 814 0.04 2.09 -43.81
CA GLN A 814 -0.55 1.64 -42.55
C GLN A 814 -2.09 1.59 -42.62
N LYS A 815 -2.72 2.59 -43.26
CA LYS A 815 -4.17 2.58 -43.54
C LYS A 815 -4.55 1.35 -44.37
N LYS A 816 -3.80 1.10 -45.45
CA LYS A 816 -4.02 -0.06 -46.33
C LYS A 816 -3.81 -1.37 -45.58
N ALA A 817 -2.76 -1.50 -44.79
CA ALA A 817 -2.47 -2.70 -44.01
C ALA A 817 -3.61 -3.04 -43.02
N LEU A 818 -4.11 -2.05 -42.29
CA LEU A 818 -5.23 -2.25 -41.37
C LEU A 818 -6.51 -2.65 -42.10
N LEU A 819 -6.84 -1.96 -43.20
CA LEU A 819 -8.04 -2.24 -43.98
C LEU A 819 -8.00 -3.63 -44.64
N ASP A 820 -6.84 -4.01 -45.20
CA ASP A 820 -6.63 -5.33 -45.81
C ASP A 820 -6.66 -6.45 -44.76
N PHE A 821 -6.10 -6.22 -43.57
CA PHE A 821 -6.18 -7.16 -42.45
C PHE A 821 -7.64 -7.47 -42.09
N VAL A 822 -8.46 -6.44 -41.89
CA VAL A 822 -9.88 -6.63 -41.56
C VAL A 822 -10.61 -7.27 -42.73
N ARG A 823 -10.50 -6.74 -43.96
CA ARG A 823 -11.17 -7.33 -45.15
C ARG A 823 -10.76 -8.78 -45.41
N GLY A 824 -9.52 -9.14 -45.06
CA GLY A 824 -8.95 -10.48 -45.21
C GLY A 824 -9.45 -11.51 -44.20
N GLY A 825 -10.14 -11.09 -43.13
CA GLY A 825 -10.68 -11.98 -42.11
C GLY A 825 -10.20 -11.70 -40.68
N GLY A 826 -9.32 -10.71 -40.49
CA GLY A 826 -8.92 -10.25 -39.17
C GLY A 826 -10.07 -9.58 -38.42
N GLY A 827 -10.13 -9.79 -37.11
CA GLY A 827 -11.10 -9.15 -36.23
C GLY A 827 -10.68 -7.74 -35.81
N LEU A 828 -11.63 -6.83 -35.60
CA LEU A 828 -11.38 -5.50 -35.06
C LEU A 828 -12.38 -5.18 -33.94
N MET A 829 -11.88 -4.85 -32.76
CA MET A 829 -12.67 -4.25 -31.70
C MET A 829 -12.25 -2.80 -31.51
N ALA A 830 -13.21 -1.91 -31.32
CA ALA A 830 -12.96 -0.51 -31.01
C ALA A 830 -13.72 -0.07 -29.75
N ILE A 831 -13.02 0.62 -28.86
CA ILE A 831 -13.55 1.13 -27.59
C ILE A 831 -13.53 2.65 -27.62
N HIS A 832 -14.69 3.25 -27.38
CA HIS A 832 -14.91 4.67 -27.08
C HIS A 832 -14.07 5.63 -27.96
N GLY A 833 -12.91 6.11 -27.49
CA GLY A 833 -12.05 7.08 -28.18
C GLY A 833 -11.60 6.65 -29.59
N ALA A 834 -11.56 5.34 -29.88
CA ALA A 834 -11.09 4.76 -31.14
C ALA A 834 -11.75 5.32 -32.40
N THR A 835 -13.00 5.80 -32.30
CA THR A 835 -13.73 6.43 -33.41
C THR A 835 -13.19 7.79 -33.83
N TRP A 836 -12.35 8.43 -33.02
CA TRP A 836 -11.71 9.70 -33.35
C TRP A 836 -10.49 9.53 -34.27
N ASN A 837 -9.90 8.33 -34.36
CA ASN A 837 -8.70 8.11 -35.21
C ASN A 837 -8.91 8.40 -36.70
N PHE A 838 -10.13 8.26 -37.20
CA PHE A 838 -10.39 8.20 -38.65
C PHE A 838 -11.09 9.46 -39.19
N ALA A 839 -10.97 10.60 -38.50
CA ALA A 839 -11.67 11.84 -38.87
C ALA A 839 -11.48 12.26 -40.35
N ASP A 840 -10.27 12.05 -40.89
CA ASP A 840 -9.90 12.40 -42.27
C ASP A 840 -9.78 11.18 -43.21
N TRP A 841 -10.28 10.01 -42.79
CA TRP A 841 -10.16 8.76 -43.57
C TRP A 841 -11.53 8.06 -43.73
N PRO A 842 -12.25 8.32 -44.84
CA PRO A 842 -13.61 7.79 -45.06
C PRO A 842 -13.71 6.26 -45.00
N GLU A 843 -12.74 5.52 -45.54
CA GLU A 843 -12.73 4.05 -45.50
C GLU A 843 -12.53 3.53 -44.07
N GLY A 844 -11.74 4.23 -43.25
CA GLY A 844 -11.57 3.92 -41.83
C GLY A 844 -12.87 4.13 -41.05
N GLN A 845 -13.58 5.24 -41.32
CA GLN A 845 -14.90 5.51 -40.73
C GLN A 845 -15.94 4.45 -41.13
N ALA A 846 -15.93 4.04 -42.40
CA ALA A 846 -16.80 2.98 -42.89
C ALA A 846 -16.44 1.61 -42.26
N MET A 847 -15.16 1.31 -42.06
CA MET A 847 -14.68 0.08 -41.44
C MET A 847 -15.13 -0.03 -39.97
N ILE A 848 -14.97 1.03 -39.17
CA ILE A 848 -15.41 1.03 -37.76
C ILE A 848 -16.93 1.16 -37.61
N GLY A 849 -17.61 1.66 -38.66
CA GLY A 849 -19.07 1.82 -38.69
C GLY A 849 -19.56 3.15 -38.12
N GLY A 850 -18.67 4.12 -37.84
CA GLY A 850 -19.06 5.39 -37.24
C GLY A 850 -17.99 6.46 -37.36
N ARG A 851 -18.43 7.72 -37.33
CA ARG A 851 -17.55 8.90 -37.19
C ARG A 851 -18.09 9.76 -36.06
N LEU A 852 -17.24 10.07 -35.08
CA LEU A 852 -17.57 10.97 -33.97
C LEU A 852 -18.03 12.33 -34.51
N ALA A 853 -19.16 12.82 -33.99
CA ALA A 853 -19.75 14.11 -34.36
C ALA A 853 -19.98 15.04 -33.15
N GLY A 854 -19.83 14.52 -31.93
CA GLY A 854 -19.97 15.25 -30.68
C GLY A 854 -20.13 14.30 -29.50
N HIS A 855 -20.24 14.83 -28.30
CA HIS A 855 -20.35 14.07 -27.05
C HIS A 855 -21.30 14.80 -26.08
N PRO A 856 -22.61 14.89 -26.42
CA PRO A 856 -23.56 15.72 -25.68
C PRO A 856 -23.96 15.13 -24.32
N TRP A 857 -23.57 13.87 -24.05
CA TRP A 857 -23.70 13.21 -22.75
C TRP A 857 -22.33 13.13 -22.09
N HIS A 858 -22.04 14.12 -21.25
CA HIS A 858 -20.72 14.31 -20.63
C HIS A 858 -20.38 13.22 -19.59
N ASP A 859 -19.08 13.08 -19.33
CA ASP A 859 -18.47 12.14 -18.38
C ASP A 859 -19.03 12.20 -16.95
N ALA A 860 -19.48 13.37 -16.49
CA ALA A 860 -20.06 13.54 -15.16
C ALA A 860 -21.48 12.96 -15.02
N GLY A 861 -22.15 12.61 -16.12
CA GLY A 861 -23.55 12.19 -16.10
C GLY A 861 -23.77 10.70 -15.84
N THR A 862 -25.01 10.33 -15.50
CA THR A 862 -25.45 8.92 -15.43
C THR A 862 -26.62 8.74 -16.37
N TRP A 863 -26.44 7.89 -17.38
CA TRP A 863 -27.32 7.79 -18.54
C TRP A 863 -28.07 6.46 -18.55
N ALA A 864 -29.31 6.51 -19.03
CA ALA A 864 -30.13 5.32 -19.18
C ALA A 864 -29.83 4.63 -20.51
N VAL A 865 -29.59 3.32 -20.47
CA VAL A 865 -29.19 2.51 -21.61
C VAL A 865 -30.20 1.40 -21.81
N LYS A 866 -30.67 1.23 -23.05
CA LYS A 866 -31.54 0.12 -23.45
C LYS A 866 -30.74 -0.93 -24.21
N ILE A 867 -31.18 -2.18 -24.09
CA ILE A 867 -30.68 -3.28 -24.91
C ILE A 867 -31.64 -3.43 -26.10
N ASP A 868 -31.18 -3.09 -27.30
CA ASP A 868 -32.00 -3.20 -28.51
C ASP A 868 -32.33 -4.67 -28.84
N GLU A 869 -31.40 -5.57 -28.51
CA GLU A 869 -31.42 -6.98 -28.90
C GLU A 869 -31.18 -7.92 -27.70
N PRO A 870 -32.13 -8.05 -26.75
CA PRO A 870 -31.91 -8.78 -25.49
C PRO A 870 -31.50 -10.25 -25.65
N ASP A 871 -32.02 -10.93 -26.68
CA ASP A 871 -31.76 -12.34 -26.94
C ASP A 871 -30.47 -12.60 -27.73
N HIS A 872 -29.83 -11.54 -28.24
CA HIS A 872 -28.63 -11.66 -29.06
C HIS A 872 -27.48 -12.23 -28.21
N PRO A 873 -26.64 -13.17 -28.74
CA PRO A 873 -25.60 -13.82 -27.94
C PRO A 873 -24.67 -12.84 -27.20
N LEU A 874 -24.34 -11.71 -27.83
CA LEU A 874 -23.48 -10.67 -27.24
C LEU A 874 -24.19 -9.83 -26.15
N CYS A 875 -25.51 -9.92 -25.99
CA CYS A 875 -26.28 -9.11 -25.04
C CYS A 875 -26.77 -9.90 -23.81
N ARG A 876 -26.50 -11.22 -23.75
CA ARG A 876 -27.01 -12.09 -22.68
C ARG A 876 -26.51 -11.68 -21.29
N SER A 877 -25.33 -11.07 -21.20
CA SER A 877 -24.77 -10.58 -19.94
C SER A 877 -25.62 -9.53 -19.25
N PHE A 878 -26.51 -8.84 -19.97
CA PHE A 878 -27.41 -7.84 -19.41
C PHE A 878 -28.68 -8.44 -18.80
N GLY A 879 -28.89 -9.76 -18.88
CA GLY A 879 -30.02 -10.43 -18.23
C GLY A 879 -31.39 -10.09 -18.82
N GLY A 880 -31.43 -9.48 -20.01
CA GLY A 880 -32.68 -9.06 -20.65
C GLY A 880 -33.24 -7.73 -20.15
N GLU A 881 -32.45 -6.94 -19.42
CA GLU A 881 -32.84 -5.62 -18.89
C GLU A 881 -31.88 -4.52 -19.36
N GLY A 882 -32.41 -3.30 -19.52
CA GLY A 882 -31.56 -2.11 -19.67
C GLY A 882 -30.87 -1.73 -18.36
N PHE A 883 -30.04 -0.70 -18.38
CA PHE A 883 -29.24 -0.31 -17.21
C PHE A 883 -28.90 1.17 -17.17
N TRP A 884 -28.42 1.61 -16.01
CA TRP A 884 -27.88 2.95 -15.81
C TRP A 884 -26.37 2.89 -15.74
N ILE A 885 -25.68 3.81 -16.42
CA ILE A 885 -24.20 3.84 -16.43
C ILE A 885 -23.67 5.27 -16.29
N HIS A 886 -22.60 5.42 -15.52
CA HIS A 886 -21.86 6.66 -15.39
C HIS A 886 -20.68 6.67 -16.35
N ASP A 887 -20.84 7.32 -17.50
CA ASP A 887 -19.85 7.35 -18.58
C ASP A 887 -20.07 8.54 -19.52
N GLU A 888 -19.11 8.82 -20.40
CA GLU A 888 -19.32 9.74 -21.54
C GLU A 888 -19.91 8.99 -22.75
N ILE A 889 -20.97 9.53 -23.36
CA ILE A 889 -21.62 8.91 -24.53
C ILE A 889 -21.47 9.77 -25.78
N TYR A 890 -20.97 9.15 -26.84
CA TYR A 890 -20.70 9.79 -28.12
C TYR A 890 -21.94 9.89 -29.00
N LYS A 891 -22.03 11.01 -29.73
CA LYS A 891 -22.87 11.19 -30.89
C LYS A 891 -22.07 10.87 -32.15
N PHE A 892 -22.63 10.00 -32.98
CA PHE A 892 -22.06 9.66 -34.28
C PHE A 892 -22.83 10.31 -35.43
N THR A 893 -22.14 10.54 -36.55
CA THR A 893 -22.78 10.92 -37.83
C THR A 893 -23.71 9.80 -38.34
N GLU A 894 -24.46 10.10 -39.41
CA GLU A 894 -25.29 9.13 -40.15
C GLU A 894 -24.54 7.88 -40.66
N LEU A 895 -23.20 7.88 -40.60
CA LEU A 895 -22.37 6.69 -40.77
C LEU A 895 -22.79 5.54 -39.84
N CYS A 896 -23.12 5.87 -38.59
CA CYS A 896 -23.72 4.93 -37.66
C CYS A 896 -25.23 4.88 -37.94
N SER A 897 -25.69 3.79 -38.56
CA SER A 897 -27.09 3.60 -38.95
C SER A 897 -27.50 2.13 -38.93
N ARG A 898 -28.71 1.84 -38.44
CA ARG A 898 -29.33 0.50 -38.42
C ARG A 898 -29.51 -0.15 -39.79
N GLN A 899 -29.41 0.62 -40.88
CA GLN A 899 -29.42 0.09 -42.25
C GLN A 899 -28.12 -0.66 -42.62
N ARG A 900 -27.02 -0.32 -41.94
CA ARG A 900 -25.70 -0.90 -42.18
C ARG A 900 -25.18 -1.74 -41.03
N LEU A 901 -25.58 -1.39 -39.81
CA LEU A 901 -25.05 -1.98 -38.60
C LEU A 901 -26.10 -2.83 -37.91
N ARG A 902 -25.64 -3.88 -37.23
CA ARG A 902 -26.42 -4.57 -36.22
C ARG A 902 -26.17 -3.87 -34.88
N VAL A 903 -27.05 -2.91 -34.56
CA VAL A 903 -27.04 -2.18 -33.28
C VAL A 903 -27.57 -3.09 -32.17
N LEU A 904 -26.79 -3.19 -31.09
CA LEU A 904 -27.04 -4.09 -29.95
C LEU A 904 -27.53 -3.33 -28.72
N VAL A 905 -26.95 -2.17 -28.47
CA VAL A 905 -27.19 -1.32 -27.29
C VAL A 905 -27.25 0.13 -27.73
N SER A 906 -28.17 0.91 -27.18
CA SER A 906 -28.30 2.35 -27.45
C SER A 906 -28.80 3.10 -26.22
N LEU A 907 -28.74 4.43 -26.25
CA LEU A 907 -29.40 5.24 -25.21
C LEU A 907 -30.91 4.98 -25.18
N ASP A 908 -31.46 4.99 -23.97
CA ASP A 908 -32.89 4.92 -23.73
C ASP A 908 -33.51 6.33 -23.76
N MET A 909 -33.94 6.76 -24.94
CA MET A 909 -34.49 8.11 -25.14
C MET A 909 -35.88 8.30 -24.50
N THR A 910 -36.50 7.25 -23.93
CA THR A 910 -37.75 7.43 -23.17
C THR A 910 -37.52 8.07 -21.81
N LYS A 911 -36.26 8.16 -21.36
CA LYS A 911 -35.88 8.80 -20.08
C LYS A 911 -35.51 10.27 -20.31
N GLU A 912 -36.08 11.15 -19.49
CA GLU A 912 -35.88 12.61 -19.58
C GLU A 912 -34.40 13.00 -19.48
N VAL A 913 -33.62 12.33 -18.62
CA VAL A 913 -32.18 12.55 -18.44
C VAL A 913 -31.37 12.45 -19.74
N ASN A 914 -31.83 11.65 -20.71
CA ASN A 914 -31.14 11.45 -21.98
C ASN A 914 -31.54 12.49 -23.03
N GLN A 915 -32.58 13.30 -22.80
CA GLN A 915 -33.11 14.31 -23.73
C GLN A 915 -32.28 15.61 -23.68
N VAL A 916 -30.99 15.49 -24.00
CA VAL A 916 -30.03 16.61 -24.00
C VAL A 916 -30.02 17.34 -25.35
N LYS A 917 -29.63 18.63 -25.32
CA LYS A 917 -29.40 19.39 -26.57
C LYS A 917 -28.19 18.81 -27.32
N GLY A 918 -28.25 18.85 -28.65
CA GLY A 918 -27.14 18.42 -29.50
C GLY A 918 -27.16 16.93 -29.91
N GLY A 919 -28.22 16.18 -29.55
CA GLY A 919 -28.48 14.83 -30.06
C GLY A 919 -28.68 14.75 -31.59
N ARG A 920 -29.04 13.58 -32.10
CA ARG A 920 -29.40 13.34 -33.51
C ARG A 920 -30.88 13.62 -33.68
N GLU A 921 -31.28 14.06 -34.87
CA GLU A 921 -32.68 14.38 -35.16
C GLU A 921 -33.59 13.14 -35.11
N ASP A 922 -33.06 11.96 -35.42
CA ASP A 922 -33.78 10.69 -35.38
C ASP A 922 -33.82 10.04 -33.99
N ASN A 923 -33.19 10.65 -32.98
CA ASN A 923 -33.03 10.12 -31.62
C ASN A 923 -32.43 8.70 -31.55
N ASP A 924 -31.69 8.24 -32.58
CA ASP A 924 -31.05 6.93 -32.59
C ASP A 924 -29.58 7.02 -32.18
N HIS A 925 -29.31 6.72 -30.91
CA HIS A 925 -28.00 6.91 -30.29
C HIS A 925 -27.36 5.58 -29.91
N ALA A 926 -26.82 4.88 -30.92
CA ALA A 926 -26.14 3.60 -30.74
C ALA A 926 -24.89 3.72 -29.86
N ILE A 927 -24.74 2.76 -28.94
CA ILE A 927 -23.61 2.62 -28.03
C ILE A 927 -22.74 1.43 -28.47
N SER A 928 -23.35 0.30 -28.78
CA SER A 928 -22.65 -0.93 -29.18
C SER A 928 -23.24 -1.54 -30.45
N TRP A 929 -22.39 -1.98 -31.36
CA TRP A 929 -22.79 -2.59 -32.63
C TRP A 929 -21.76 -3.57 -33.19
N ILE A 930 -22.24 -4.40 -34.11
CA ILE A 930 -21.41 -5.28 -34.94
C ILE A 930 -21.74 -5.12 -36.42
N HIS A 931 -20.76 -5.40 -37.29
CA HIS A 931 -20.97 -5.67 -38.72
C HIS A 931 -19.80 -6.45 -39.32
N GLU A 932 -19.97 -6.94 -40.55
CA GLU A 932 -18.92 -7.62 -41.31
C GLU A 932 -18.31 -6.69 -42.35
N VAL A 933 -16.99 -6.73 -42.49
CA VAL A 933 -16.23 -5.95 -43.48
C VAL A 933 -15.36 -6.90 -44.28
N GLY A 934 -15.76 -7.17 -45.53
CA GLY A 934 -15.14 -8.25 -46.31
C GLY A 934 -15.37 -9.60 -45.62
N LYS A 935 -14.28 -10.30 -45.25
CA LYS A 935 -14.34 -11.53 -44.46
C LYS A 935 -14.18 -11.29 -42.96
N GLY A 936 -13.85 -10.07 -42.55
CA GLY A 936 -13.60 -9.71 -41.15
C GLY A 936 -14.83 -9.29 -40.39
N ARG A 937 -14.65 -9.18 -39.08
CA ARG A 937 -15.70 -8.84 -38.11
C ARG A 937 -15.28 -7.63 -37.31
N VAL A 938 -16.16 -6.64 -37.22
CA VAL A 938 -15.91 -5.42 -36.45
C VAL A 938 -16.94 -5.27 -35.35
N PHE A 939 -16.48 -5.17 -34.12
CA PHE A 939 -17.28 -4.87 -32.92
C PHE A 939 -16.87 -3.52 -32.37
N HIS A 940 -17.86 -2.68 -32.06
CA HIS A 940 -17.62 -1.39 -31.43
C HIS A 940 -18.45 -1.26 -30.16
N CYS A 941 -17.85 -0.75 -29.10
CA CYS A 941 -18.52 -0.34 -27.87
C CYS A 941 -18.08 1.08 -27.50
N SER A 942 -19.00 2.02 -27.44
CA SER A 942 -18.70 3.42 -27.10
C SER A 942 -18.51 3.64 -25.60
N LEU A 943 -18.75 2.63 -24.76
CA LEU A 943 -18.52 2.74 -23.31
C LEU A 943 -17.04 2.50 -23.01
N GLY A 944 -16.43 3.34 -22.21
CA GLY A 944 -15.02 3.19 -21.85
C GLY A 944 -14.29 4.43 -21.34
N ASN A 945 -14.98 5.56 -21.08
CA ASN A 945 -14.34 6.78 -20.57
C ASN A 945 -14.11 6.72 -19.05
N ASN A 946 -15.07 6.18 -18.29
CA ASN A 946 -15.06 6.17 -16.83
C ASN A 946 -14.78 4.77 -16.24
N VAL A 947 -14.17 4.76 -15.05
CA VAL A 947 -13.87 3.51 -14.31
C VAL A 947 -15.11 2.67 -14.00
N ALA A 948 -16.28 3.31 -13.90
CA ALA A 948 -17.56 2.65 -13.66
C ALA A 948 -17.90 1.58 -14.71
N VAL A 949 -17.46 1.78 -15.96
CA VAL A 949 -17.62 0.81 -17.07
C VAL A 949 -16.94 -0.53 -16.74
N PHE A 950 -15.75 -0.46 -16.14
CA PHE A 950 -14.94 -1.62 -15.77
C PHE A 950 -15.27 -2.15 -14.36
N HIS A 951 -16.20 -1.50 -13.66
CA HIS A 951 -16.80 -1.99 -12.42
C HIS A 951 -18.16 -2.65 -12.64
N ASP A 952 -18.60 -2.81 -13.89
CA ASP A 952 -19.83 -3.51 -14.22
C ASP A 952 -19.51 -4.88 -14.85
N PRO A 953 -19.78 -6.00 -14.14
CA PRO A 953 -19.48 -7.33 -14.66
C PRO A 953 -20.27 -7.66 -15.93
N ARG A 954 -21.42 -7.03 -16.17
CA ARG A 954 -22.24 -7.22 -17.38
C ARG A 954 -21.53 -6.63 -18.60
N ILE A 955 -20.92 -5.46 -18.43
CA ILE A 955 -20.14 -4.78 -19.47
C ILE A 955 -18.82 -5.51 -19.72
N LEU A 956 -18.11 -5.95 -18.69
CA LEU A 956 -16.90 -6.77 -18.84
C LEU A 956 -17.18 -8.05 -19.63
N ARG A 957 -18.30 -8.73 -19.33
CA ARG A 957 -18.76 -9.89 -20.11
C ARG A 957 -19.13 -9.52 -21.55
N HIS A 958 -19.78 -8.38 -21.78
CA HIS A 958 -20.09 -7.88 -23.13
C HIS A 958 -18.82 -7.64 -23.97
N HIS A 959 -17.76 -7.11 -23.35
CA HIS A 959 -16.45 -6.94 -24.00
C HIS A 959 -15.83 -8.30 -24.36
N LEU A 960 -15.84 -9.26 -23.43
CA LEU A 960 -15.37 -10.63 -23.71
C LEU A 960 -16.14 -11.25 -24.90
N ASP A 961 -17.47 -11.16 -24.89
CA ASP A 961 -18.32 -11.74 -25.94
C ASP A 961 -18.06 -11.09 -27.30
N GLY A 962 -17.88 -9.77 -27.32
CA GLY A 962 -17.47 -9.04 -28.52
C GLY A 962 -16.10 -9.47 -29.04
N ILE A 963 -15.12 -9.66 -28.15
CA ILE A 963 -13.78 -10.17 -28.52
C ILE A 963 -13.88 -11.58 -29.10
N GLN A 964 -14.62 -12.48 -28.44
CA GLN A 964 -14.80 -13.85 -28.94
C GLN A 964 -15.56 -13.89 -30.28
N TRP A 965 -16.44 -12.93 -30.52
CA TRP A 965 -17.13 -12.78 -31.80
C TRP A 965 -16.19 -12.31 -32.91
N VAL A 966 -15.37 -11.27 -32.69
CA VAL A 966 -14.41 -10.81 -33.71
C VAL A 966 -13.32 -11.83 -34.00
N LEU A 967 -12.93 -12.64 -33.00
CA LEU A 967 -12.05 -13.81 -33.18
C LEU A 967 -12.73 -14.95 -33.94
N GLY A 968 -14.07 -14.99 -33.95
CA GLY A 968 -14.88 -16.00 -34.64
C GLY A 968 -15.15 -17.28 -33.86
N ASP A 969 -14.96 -17.26 -32.54
CA ASP A 969 -15.27 -18.37 -31.67
C ASP A 969 -16.74 -18.34 -31.23
N LEU A 970 -17.28 -17.14 -30.93
CA LEU A 970 -18.69 -16.95 -30.63
C LEU A 970 -19.50 -16.70 -31.91
N ALA A 971 -20.48 -17.55 -32.19
CA ALA A 971 -21.38 -17.38 -33.33
C ALA A 971 -22.51 -16.38 -33.00
N ALA A 972 -22.67 -15.35 -33.84
CA ALA A 972 -23.79 -14.42 -33.76
C ALA A 972 -24.11 -13.80 -35.13
N ASP A 973 -25.38 -13.42 -35.34
CA ASP A 973 -25.90 -12.84 -36.58
C ASP A 973 -25.57 -11.34 -36.68
N ALA A 974 -24.83 -10.95 -37.71
CA ALA A 974 -24.45 -9.58 -37.98
C ALA A 974 -25.37 -8.84 -38.97
N THR A 975 -26.51 -9.45 -39.36
CA THR A 975 -27.47 -8.82 -40.27
C THR A 975 -27.89 -7.45 -39.73
N PRO A 976 -27.80 -6.36 -40.53
CA PRO A 976 -28.14 -5.01 -40.09
C PRO A 976 -29.53 -4.95 -39.46
N SER A 977 -29.69 -4.19 -38.38
CA SER A 977 -30.92 -4.19 -37.57
C SER A 977 -32.17 -3.87 -38.38
N ALA A 978 -32.08 -3.00 -39.38
CA ALA A 978 -33.21 -2.64 -40.24
C ALA A 978 -33.60 -3.74 -41.25
N LYS A 979 -32.73 -4.72 -41.50
CA LYS A 979 -32.91 -5.82 -42.47
C LYS A 979 -33.36 -7.13 -41.81
N ARG A 980 -33.68 -7.11 -40.52
CA ARG A 980 -34.16 -8.29 -39.80
C ARG A 980 -35.63 -8.58 -40.09
N ASP A 981 -35.95 -9.85 -40.28
CA ASP A 981 -37.33 -10.31 -40.46
C ASP A 981 -38.20 -10.08 -39.21
N LYS A 982 -37.61 -10.23 -38.02
CA LYS A 982 -38.27 -9.98 -36.73
C LYS A 982 -37.57 -8.85 -36.00
N LYS A 983 -38.30 -7.74 -35.78
CA LYS A 983 -37.81 -6.65 -34.92
C LYS A 983 -37.94 -7.10 -33.45
N PRO A 984 -36.84 -7.11 -32.68
CA PRO A 984 -36.87 -7.46 -31.27
C PRO A 984 -37.63 -6.37 -30.50
N ARG A 985 -38.15 -6.72 -29.32
CA ARG A 985 -38.61 -5.72 -28.36
C ARG A 985 -37.40 -5.28 -27.51
N PRO A 986 -37.01 -4.00 -27.54
CA PRO A 986 -35.90 -3.53 -26.71
C PRO A 986 -36.22 -3.68 -25.22
N ALA A 987 -35.22 -4.01 -24.42
CA ALA A 987 -35.29 -3.95 -22.96
C ALA A 987 -34.87 -2.55 -22.50
N LEU A 988 -35.84 -1.80 -21.96
CA LEU A 988 -35.63 -0.44 -21.48
C LEU A 988 -34.89 -0.43 -20.15
N ALA A 989 -34.30 0.70 -19.80
CA ALA A 989 -33.68 0.89 -18.50
C ALA A 989 -34.76 0.91 -17.39
N PRO A 990 -34.49 0.31 -16.22
CA PRO A 990 -35.41 0.37 -15.09
C PRO A 990 -35.61 1.82 -14.62
N GLU A 991 -36.67 2.08 -13.84
CA GLU A 991 -36.76 3.35 -13.11
C GLU A 991 -35.59 3.49 -12.13
N LYS A 992 -35.17 4.74 -11.90
CA LYS A 992 -33.95 5.05 -11.14
C LYS A 992 -34.17 5.02 -9.64
#